data_AF-A0A966LP37-F1
#
_entry.id   AF-A0A966LP37-F1
#
_cell.length_a   1.000
_cell.length_b   1.000
_cell.length_c   1.000
_cell.angle_alpha   90.00
_cell.angle_beta   90.00
_cell.angle_gamma   90.00
#
_symmetry.space_group_name_H-M   'P 1'
#
loop_
_entity.id
_entity.type
_entity.pdbx_description
1 polymer ?
#
loop_
_entity_poly.entity_id
_entity_poly.type
_entity_poly.pdbx_seq_one_letter_code
_entity_poly.pdbx_strand_id
1 'polypeptide(L)'
;MKPLQRTILLFLFSCCVGSLLAQDGKPSAFTLENKPLGSWLIFAVALLLFVLVLRLRNEAAALRKTYRQSKNNKQWQRYLDELDGQQVNRLLEIKRSKSAPLQGKGLLWLIVAGTAALLPVGRAAAQDSGQPTGTALLSQSGIIITLVLILIPLIATVFLLILRISNTLRKQRQQQKRVEAQALAAYINDLPANDPQLSQLQARKAALDYTLSHNELAGLEPAADERGLLQMNQEPGLPIVALKKKALPRPNIDPQLSKLVLAYLVCAAGWLLFGTTVGEYLGIKFVAPDADHLSWLSFGRLRPVHTNAVFWGWASLGMLGLGYYIVPRVSNTALASIKHGWYTLWLINAAVILGSLCLMAGINNGGGEYREYIWPVMLLFGAGLLLTLINFMRTIARRSTKEIYISNWYIVSAIIFTIVISLAAYIPYWQNGLGETIIQGYYMHQGVGMWFMLFTLGIVYYFLPQQLNKPIYSYSLGILAFWSQIIFYTLIGTHHFVFSAIPWWLQTVAIVGSAGMIIPVFAGTTNFLLTFKGAWYKLKDSYTLPFFLVGIIFYFTGSLQGTAEAFRFTNLVWHFTDFTVAHSHITMYGIICFLLWACMYAVIPRLTGKEAPQITIGAHFWLALIGLLFYAIPLMYGGTMKGLAWMQGKPFMDGVVLMAPYWLWRAIGGTLMWVSHLFFAYNLYKMMTSSKELNVADLALQELSANANIAQPTPIVNHL
;
A
#
# COMPACT_ATOMS: atom_id res chain seq x y z
N MET A 1 -29.09 17.98 -10.28
CA MET A 1 -28.67 17.22 -9.09
C MET A 1 -28.30 18.20 -7.97
N LYS A 2 -29.26 18.66 -7.15
CA LYS A 2 -28.99 19.69 -6.11
C LYS A 2 -29.69 19.55 -4.73
N PRO A 3 -30.41 18.48 -4.33
CA PRO A 3 -30.86 18.38 -2.93
C PRO A 3 -30.07 17.42 -2.03
N LEU A 4 -29.26 16.49 -2.57
CA LEU A 4 -28.65 15.42 -1.76
C LEU A 4 -27.39 15.85 -0.96
N GLN A 5 -26.73 16.93 -1.35
CA GLN A 5 -25.49 17.40 -0.69
C GLN A 5 -25.76 18.24 0.57
N ARG A 6 -26.95 18.83 0.72
CA ARG A 6 -27.29 19.65 1.91
C ARG A 6 -27.69 18.80 3.13
N THR A 7 -28.20 17.58 2.92
CA THR A 7 -28.67 16.72 4.02
C THR A 7 -27.54 15.99 4.75
N ILE A 8 -26.40 15.76 4.08
CA ILE A 8 -25.25 15.05 4.69
C ILE A 8 -24.36 16.02 5.51
N LEU A 9 -24.28 17.29 5.11
CA LEU A 9 -23.46 18.28 5.80
C LEU A 9 -24.11 18.77 7.12
N LEU A 10 -25.43 18.77 7.21
CA LEU A 10 -26.18 19.18 8.41
C LEU A 10 -26.22 18.10 9.51
N PHE A 11 -25.87 16.85 9.20
CA PHE A 11 -25.87 15.76 10.17
C PHE A 11 -24.51 15.56 10.87
N LEU A 12 -23.42 16.09 10.29
CA LEU A 12 -22.07 16.00 10.86
C LEU A 12 -21.76 17.09 11.91
N PHE A 13 -22.65 18.06 12.12
CA PHE A 13 -22.44 19.17 13.04
C PHE A 13 -23.30 19.16 14.31
N SER A 14 -24.20 18.18 14.50
CA SER A 14 -25.12 18.15 15.65
C SER A 14 -24.80 17.12 16.74
N CYS A 15 -23.68 16.40 16.68
CA CYS A 15 -23.33 15.37 17.67
C CYS A 15 -22.20 15.78 18.66
N CYS A 16 -21.88 17.07 18.78
CA CYS A 16 -20.86 17.55 19.72
C CYS A 16 -21.42 18.50 20.78
N VAL A 17 -22.45 18.10 21.53
CA VAL A 17 -22.74 18.69 22.85
C VAL A 17 -23.34 17.60 23.73
N GLY A 18 -22.61 17.17 24.76
CA GLY A 18 -23.04 16.14 25.70
C GLY A 18 -22.12 16.07 26.91
N SER A 19 -22.26 17.08 27.78
CA SER A 19 -22.04 17.11 29.23
C SER A 19 -21.06 16.11 29.86
N LEU A 20 -19.93 16.63 30.33
CA LEU A 20 -19.10 16.05 31.39
C LEU A 20 -19.89 16.09 32.71
N LEU A 21 -20.18 14.94 33.30
CA LEU A 21 -20.39 14.80 34.74
C LEU A 21 -19.54 13.64 35.25
N ALA A 22 -18.78 13.93 36.29
CA ALA A 22 -17.95 12.99 37.02
C ALA A 22 -18.82 11.89 37.66
N GLN A 23 -18.32 10.65 37.65
CA GLN A 23 -18.88 9.59 38.46
C GLN A 23 -17.77 8.87 39.21
N ASP A 24 -17.93 8.85 40.52
CA ASP A 24 -17.03 8.28 41.53
C ASP A 24 -16.85 6.77 41.37
N GLY A 25 -15.67 6.32 41.79
CA GLY A 25 -15.17 4.97 41.60
C GLY A 25 -15.99 3.87 42.27
N LYS A 26 -16.26 2.83 41.48
CA LYS A 26 -16.40 1.43 41.91
C LYS A 26 -15.72 0.53 40.88
N PRO A 27 -15.16 -0.63 41.29
CA PRO A 27 -14.42 -1.51 40.40
C PRO A 27 -15.33 -1.99 39.26
N SER A 28 -15.02 -1.58 38.03
CA SER A 28 -15.78 -1.92 36.85
C SER A 28 -15.52 -3.38 36.48
N ALA A 29 -16.42 -4.26 36.92
CA ALA A 29 -16.77 -5.41 36.10
C ALA A 29 -17.19 -4.86 34.72
N PHE A 30 -16.62 -5.40 33.64
CA PHE A 30 -16.84 -4.92 32.28
C PHE A 30 -18.25 -5.30 31.80
N THR A 31 -19.27 -4.66 32.35
CA THR A 31 -20.63 -4.70 31.81
C THR A 31 -20.74 -3.59 30.77
N LEU A 32 -20.96 -3.96 29.51
CA LEU A 32 -21.37 -3.08 28.41
C LEU A 32 -22.75 -2.49 28.74
N GLU A 33 -22.80 -1.57 29.70
CA GLU A 33 -24.03 -0.86 30.03
C GLU A 33 -24.36 0.12 28.90
N ASN A 34 -25.47 -0.20 28.22
CA ASN A 34 -26.34 0.73 27.51
C ASN A 34 -25.74 1.58 26.38
N LYS A 35 -24.97 0.98 25.47
CA LYS A 35 -24.89 1.48 24.08
C LYS A 35 -25.22 0.36 23.10
N PRO A 36 -26.05 0.59 22.07
CA PRO A 36 -26.61 -0.50 21.29
C PRO A 36 -25.61 -0.91 20.20
N LEU A 37 -24.47 -1.46 20.63
CA LEU A 37 -23.39 -1.90 19.77
C LEU A 37 -23.89 -2.96 18.77
N GLY A 38 -24.81 -3.82 19.20
CA GLY A 38 -25.52 -4.76 18.34
C GLY A 38 -26.39 -4.09 17.27
N SER A 39 -27.09 -2.99 17.56
CA SER A 39 -27.91 -2.30 16.55
C SER A 39 -27.03 -1.57 15.53
N TRP A 40 -25.90 -1.01 15.97
CA TRP A 40 -24.90 -0.40 15.07
C TRP A 40 -24.23 -1.43 14.16
N LEU A 41 -23.94 -2.64 14.67
CA LEU A 41 -23.38 -3.73 13.87
C LEU A 41 -24.39 -4.19 12.80
N ILE A 42 -25.65 -4.38 13.18
CA ILE A 42 -26.74 -4.75 12.26
C ILE A 42 -26.94 -3.63 11.21
N PHE A 43 -26.91 -2.37 11.63
CA PHE A 43 -27.04 -1.22 10.74
C PHE A 43 -25.88 -1.13 9.74
N ALA A 44 -24.64 -1.33 10.19
CA ALA A 44 -23.46 -1.33 9.33
C ALA A 44 -23.52 -2.45 8.27
N VAL A 45 -23.97 -3.65 8.67
CA VAL A 45 -24.19 -4.77 7.73
C VAL A 45 -25.30 -4.46 6.74
N ALA A 46 -26.42 -3.92 7.20
CA ALA A 46 -27.53 -3.53 6.34
C ALA A 46 -27.12 -2.45 5.33
N LEU A 47 -26.33 -1.45 5.76
CA LEU A 47 -25.77 -0.40 4.91
C LEU A 47 -24.81 -1.00 3.86
N LEU A 48 -23.94 -1.91 4.27
CA LEU A 48 -22.99 -2.58 3.38
C LEU A 48 -23.73 -3.42 2.32
N LEU A 49 -24.73 -4.20 2.72
CA LEU A 49 -25.60 -4.93 1.80
C LEU A 49 -26.36 -4.00 0.85
N PHE A 50 -26.86 -2.87 1.33
CA PHE A 50 -27.58 -1.89 0.52
C PHE A 50 -26.70 -1.24 -0.56
N VAL A 51 -25.51 -0.75 -0.19
CA VAL A 51 -24.51 -0.19 -1.13
C VAL A 51 -24.15 -1.21 -2.21
N LEU A 52 -24.10 -2.48 -1.81
CA LEU A 52 -23.70 -3.59 -2.65
C LEU A 52 -24.79 -4.01 -3.65
N VAL A 53 -26.06 -4.02 -3.23
CA VAL A 53 -27.21 -4.17 -4.12
C VAL A 53 -27.28 -3.02 -5.12
N LEU A 54 -27.03 -1.78 -4.70
CA LEU A 54 -26.98 -0.63 -5.60
C LEU A 54 -25.89 -0.76 -6.67
N ARG A 55 -24.71 -1.28 -6.30
CA ARG A 55 -23.63 -1.54 -7.26
C ARG A 55 -24.03 -2.60 -8.30
N LEU A 56 -24.61 -3.72 -7.86
CA LEU A 56 -25.09 -4.78 -8.76
C LEU A 56 -26.19 -4.27 -9.68
N ARG A 57 -27.13 -3.47 -9.16
CA ARG A 57 -28.18 -2.82 -9.96
C ARG A 57 -27.59 -1.93 -11.04
N ASN A 58 -26.61 -1.11 -10.70
CA ASN A 58 -25.95 -0.21 -11.65
C ASN A 58 -25.16 -0.97 -12.72
N GLU A 59 -24.46 -2.05 -12.34
CA GLU A 59 -23.77 -2.92 -13.30
C GLU A 59 -24.73 -3.66 -14.25
N ALA A 60 -25.89 -4.12 -13.75
CA ALA A 60 -26.95 -4.73 -14.55
C ALA A 60 -27.65 -3.72 -15.46
N ALA A 61 -27.90 -2.50 -14.99
CA ALA A 61 -28.48 -1.42 -15.78
C ALA A 61 -27.54 -0.99 -16.93
N ALA A 62 -26.23 -0.92 -16.66
CA ALA A 62 -25.22 -0.64 -17.69
C ALA A 62 -25.23 -1.70 -18.79
N LEU A 63 -25.28 -2.99 -18.42
CA LEU A 63 -25.40 -4.11 -19.36
C LEU A 63 -26.66 -4.01 -20.24
N ARG A 64 -27.82 -3.69 -19.62
CA ARG A 64 -29.09 -3.54 -20.35
C ARG A 64 -29.06 -2.35 -21.32
N LYS A 65 -28.33 -1.28 -20.98
CA LYS A 65 -28.12 -0.11 -21.85
C LYS A 65 -27.25 -0.46 -23.04
N THR A 66 -26.14 -1.17 -22.84
CA THR A 66 -25.28 -1.67 -23.93
C THR A 66 -26.04 -2.62 -24.86
N TYR A 67 -26.85 -3.52 -24.32
CA TYR A 67 -27.72 -4.42 -25.09
C TYR A 67 -28.73 -3.68 -25.98
N ARG A 68 -29.29 -2.55 -25.50
CA ARG A 68 -30.21 -1.72 -26.30
C ARG A 68 -29.49 -0.90 -27.38
N GLN A 69 -28.22 -0.55 -27.20
CA GLN A 69 -27.46 0.26 -28.16
C GLN A 69 -26.85 -0.56 -29.32
N SER A 70 -26.66 -1.87 -29.15
CA SER A 70 -26.11 -2.83 -30.14
C SER A 70 -26.89 -2.96 -31.47
N LYS A 71 -28.00 -2.24 -31.67
CA LYS A 71 -28.88 -2.35 -32.85
C LYS A 71 -28.76 -1.22 -33.88
N ASN A 72 -27.75 -0.34 -33.80
CA ASN A 72 -27.67 0.86 -34.64
C ASN A 72 -26.45 0.87 -35.58
N ASN A 73 -26.66 1.07 -36.89
CA ASN A 73 -25.60 1.05 -37.93
C ASN A 73 -24.46 2.07 -37.73
N LYS A 74 -24.67 3.14 -36.94
CA LYS A 74 -23.61 4.11 -36.58
C LYS A 74 -22.51 3.54 -35.67
N GLN A 75 -22.69 2.34 -35.12
CA GLN A 75 -21.71 1.71 -34.23
C GLN A 75 -20.49 1.16 -34.98
N TRP A 76 -20.65 0.67 -36.22
CA TRP A 76 -19.57 0.03 -36.98
C TRP A 76 -18.50 1.02 -37.45
N GLN A 77 -18.92 2.21 -37.90
CA GLN A 77 -18.01 3.31 -38.24
C GLN A 77 -17.13 3.70 -37.05
N ARG A 78 -17.70 3.76 -35.85
CA ARG A 78 -16.95 4.09 -34.62
C ARG A 78 -15.83 3.09 -34.33
N TYR A 79 -16.04 1.79 -34.57
CA TYR A 79 -15.00 0.79 -34.35
C TYR A 79 -13.89 0.85 -35.40
N LEU A 80 -14.23 1.11 -36.67
CA LEU A 80 -13.25 1.36 -37.72
C LEU A 80 -12.44 2.63 -37.40
N ASP A 81 -13.11 3.63 -36.83
CA ASP A 81 -12.49 4.87 -36.35
C ASP A 81 -11.69 4.72 -35.04
N GLU A 82 -11.61 3.54 -34.43
CA GLU A 82 -10.82 3.29 -33.23
C GLU A 82 -9.59 2.40 -33.53
N LEU A 83 -9.39 1.95 -34.77
CA LEU A 83 -8.25 1.12 -35.19
C LEU A 83 -6.91 1.90 -35.17
N ASP A 84 -5.84 1.23 -34.72
CA ASP A 84 -4.46 1.70 -34.77
C ASP A 84 -3.75 1.36 -36.11
N GLY A 85 -2.57 1.96 -36.36
CA GLY A 85 -1.86 1.81 -37.64
C GLY A 85 -1.49 0.35 -37.99
N GLN A 86 -1.16 -0.48 -37.00
CA GLN A 86 -0.84 -1.90 -37.20
C GLN A 86 -2.10 -2.72 -37.50
N GLN A 87 -3.20 -2.43 -36.80
CA GLN A 87 -4.51 -3.04 -36.99
C GLN A 87 -5.09 -2.73 -38.37
N VAL A 88 -4.98 -1.49 -38.85
CA VAL A 88 -5.38 -1.10 -40.21
C VAL A 88 -4.54 -1.81 -41.26
N ASN A 89 -3.22 -1.96 -41.04
CA ASN A 89 -2.34 -2.68 -41.95
C ASN A 89 -2.76 -4.14 -42.12
N ARG A 90 -3.05 -4.81 -41.01
CA ARG A 90 -3.53 -6.20 -40.98
C ARG A 90 -4.87 -6.37 -41.69
N LEU A 91 -5.79 -5.40 -41.51
CA LEU A 91 -7.08 -5.38 -42.20
C LEU A 91 -6.91 -5.29 -43.74
N LEU A 92 -5.98 -4.44 -44.20
CA LEU A 92 -5.68 -4.26 -45.63
C LEU A 92 -4.99 -5.50 -46.24
N GLU A 93 -4.10 -6.16 -45.50
CA GLU A 93 -3.48 -7.44 -45.90
C GLU A 93 -4.52 -8.56 -46.03
N ILE A 94 -5.45 -8.67 -45.08
CA ILE A 94 -6.54 -9.66 -45.11
C ILE A 94 -7.43 -9.44 -46.34
N LYS A 95 -7.80 -8.19 -46.66
CA LYS A 95 -8.63 -7.86 -47.84
C LYS A 95 -7.96 -8.18 -49.18
N ARG A 96 -6.63 -8.13 -49.27
CA ARG A 96 -5.87 -8.48 -50.49
C ARG A 96 -5.83 -9.99 -50.76
N SER A 97 -6.17 -10.84 -49.78
CA SER A 97 -5.86 -12.27 -49.81
C SER A 97 -7.00 -13.23 -50.18
N LYS A 98 -8.21 -12.77 -50.57
CA LYS A 98 -9.34 -13.70 -50.78
C LYS A 98 -10.12 -13.54 -52.08
N SER A 99 -9.98 -14.56 -52.93
CA SER A 99 -10.98 -15.07 -53.85
C SER A 99 -11.27 -16.55 -53.53
N ALA A 100 -12.55 -16.92 -53.59
CA ALA A 100 -13.17 -18.26 -53.49
C ALA A 100 -13.81 -18.69 -52.13
N PRO A 101 -15.06 -19.24 -52.15
CA PRO A 101 -15.89 -19.49 -50.95
C PRO A 101 -16.10 -20.99 -50.62
N LEU A 102 -16.59 -21.28 -49.40
CA LEU A 102 -17.36 -22.49 -49.01
C LEU A 102 -18.07 -22.18 -47.67
N GLN A 103 -19.41 -22.03 -47.66
CA GLN A 103 -20.49 -23.02 -47.50
C GLN A 103 -20.67 -23.53 -46.05
N GLY A 104 -21.75 -23.07 -45.40
CA GLY A 104 -22.06 -23.34 -44.00
C GLY A 104 -23.16 -24.38 -43.77
N LYS A 105 -23.38 -24.71 -42.49
CA LYS A 105 -24.62 -25.29 -41.95
C LYS A 105 -24.88 -24.71 -40.56
N GLY A 106 -26.09 -24.20 -40.35
CA GLY A 106 -26.62 -23.86 -39.03
C GLY A 106 -27.25 -25.06 -38.32
N LEU A 107 -27.56 -24.94 -37.04
CA LEU A 107 -28.92 -24.65 -36.54
C LEU A 107 -29.07 -24.94 -35.02
N LEU A 108 -29.73 -23.99 -34.36
CA LEU A 108 -30.69 -24.05 -33.23
C LEU A 108 -30.34 -24.38 -31.77
N TRP A 109 -30.98 -23.54 -30.95
CA TRP A 109 -31.17 -23.45 -29.52
C TRP A 109 -32.07 -24.52 -28.91
N LEU A 110 -31.97 -24.72 -27.59
CA LEU A 110 -33.13 -24.99 -26.73
C LEU A 110 -32.92 -24.48 -25.29
N ILE A 111 -34.01 -23.93 -24.75
CA ILE A 111 -34.28 -23.45 -23.38
C ILE A 111 -34.80 -24.61 -22.54
N VAL A 112 -34.59 -24.64 -21.21
CA VAL A 112 -35.64 -24.88 -20.18
C VAL A 112 -35.11 -24.47 -18.79
N ALA A 113 -36.03 -23.86 -18.04
CA ALA A 113 -35.91 -23.37 -16.68
C ALA A 113 -36.58 -24.32 -15.65
N GLY A 114 -36.40 -24.02 -14.36
CA GLY A 114 -37.18 -24.57 -13.24
C GLY A 114 -36.41 -25.63 -12.45
N THR A 115 -36.47 -25.72 -11.12
CA THR A 115 -37.42 -25.17 -10.14
C THR A 115 -36.79 -25.22 -8.75
N ALA A 116 -37.31 -24.38 -7.86
CA ALA A 116 -37.08 -24.41 -6.42
C ALA A 116 -37.56 -25.72 -5.78
N ALA A 117 -36.94 -26.10 -4.66
CA ALA A 117 -37.55 -26.93 -3.64
C ALA A 117 -37.00 -26.51 -2.26
N LEU A 118 -37.87 -25.85 -1.50
CA LEU A 118 -37.82 -25.69 -0.05
C LEU A 118 -38.13 -27.04 0.62
N LEU A 119 -37.67 -27.20 1.87
CA LEU A 119 -38.31 -27.86 3.04
C LEU A 119 -37.20 -28.33 4.03
N PRO A 120 -37.50 -28.58 5.32
CA PRO A 120 -38.32 -27.82 6.26
C PRO A 120 -37.56 -27.45 7.55
N VAL A 121 -38.14 -26.50 8.29
CA VAL A 121 -37.73 -26.09 9.64
C VAL A 121 -38.11 -27.18 10.64
N GLY A 122 -37.11 -27.71 11.36
CA GLY A 122 -37.32 -28.54 12.55
C GLY A 122 -37.67 -27.66 13.75
N ARG A 123 -38.84 -27.91 14.35
CA ARG A 123 -39.20 -27.41 15.68
C ARG A 123 -38.40 -28.16 16.73
N ALA A 124 -37.78 -27.43 17.67
CA ALA A 124 -37.45 -27.95 18.99
C ALA A 124 -38.04 -26.99 20.03
N ALA A 125 -38.82 -27.57 20.92
CA ALA A 125 -39.50 -26.92 22.03
C ALA A 125 -38.65 -27.04 23.32
N ALA A 126 -39.15 -26.38 24.37
CA ALA A 126 -38.74 -26.39 25.79
C ALA A 126 -37.66 -25.35 26.15
N GLN A 127 -37.75 -24.60 27.25
CA GLN A 127 -38.69 -24.57 28.37
C GLN A 127 -38.50 -23.22 29.08
N ASP A 128 -39.58 -22.60 29.51
CA ASP A 128 -39.57 -21.35 30.28
C ASP A 128 -39.59 -21.71 31.78
N SER A 129 -38.66 -21.13 32.55
CA SER A 129 -38.75 -21.02 34.01
C SER A 129 -37.73 -20.00 34.54
N GLY A 130 -38.19 -18.79 34.87
CA GLY A 130 -37.43 -17.85 35.72
C GLY A 130 -37.68 -16.37 35.42
N GLN A 131 -38.32 -15.69 36.38
CA GLN A 131 -38.79 -14.29 36.39
C GLN A 131 -37.74 -13.17 36.14
N PRO A 132 -38.19 -11.90 35.91
CA PRO A 132 -37.59 -10.98 34.96
C PRO A 132 -36.59 -10.01 35.57
N THR A 133 -35.46 -9.81 34.89
CA THR A 133 -34.75 -8.53 34.89
C THR A 133 -34.44 -8.17 33.44
N GLY A 134 -35.04 -7.08 32.98
CA GLY A 134 -34.91 -6.59 31.61
C GLY A 134 -33.48 -6.13 31.32
N THR A 135 -32.62 -7.06 30.92
CA THR A 135 -31.42 -6.76 30.15
C THR A 135 -31.74 -7.08 28.70
N ALA A 136 -31.66 -6.06 27.83
CA ALA A 136 -31.92 -6.24 26.41
C ALA A 136 -31.01 -7.37 25.88
N LEU A 137 -31.55 -8.46 25.34
CA LEU A 137 -30.77 -9.63 24.87
C LEU A 137 -29.52 -9.24 24.05
N LEU A 138 -29.60 -8.14 23.30
CA LEU A 138 -28.51 -7.61 22.46
C LEU A 138 -27.34 -6.95 23.22
N SER A 139 -27.42 -6.78 24.54
CA SER A 139 -26.32 -6.27 25.38
C SER A 139 -25.48 -7.39 26.01
N GLN A 140 -25.92 -8.65 25.92
CA GLN A 140 -25.16 -9.76 26.48
C GLN A 140 -23.96 -10.10 25.58
N SER A 141 -22.77 -10.12 26.17
CA SER A 141 -21.50 -10.37 25.48
C SER A 141 -21.49 -11.67 24.68
N GLY A 142 -22.10 -12.74 25.21
CA GLY A 142 -22.23 -14.02 24.51
C GLY A 142 -23.10 -13.93 23.25
N ILE A 143 -24.17 -13.14 23.27
CA ILE A 143 -25.06 -12.92 22.13
C ILE A 143 -24.34 -12.07 21.08
N ILE A 144 -23.59 -11.05 21.49
CA ILE A 144 -22.79 -10.22 20.57
C ILE A 144 -21.70 -11.07 19.90
N ILE A 145 -20.98 -11.89 20.66
CA ILE A 145 -19.97 -12.81 20.11
C ILE A 145 -20.63 -13.80 19.13
N THR A 146 -21.76 -14.39 19.48
CA THR A 146 -22.50 -15.32 18.60
C THR A 146 -22.99 -14.62 17.33
N LEU A 147 -23.51 -13.39 17.44
CA LEU A 147 -23.91 -12.59 16.28
C LEU A 147 -22.73 -12.26 15.37
N VAL A 148 -21.56 -11.93 15.94
CA VAL A 148 -20.32 -11.70 15.18
C VAL A 148 -19.85 -12.99 14.50
N LEU A 149 -19.86 -14.12 15.21
CA LEU A 149 -19.49 -15.43 14.67
C LEU A 149 -20.42 -15.91 13.56
N ILE A 150 -21.71 -15.54 13.60
CA ILE A 150 -22.67 -15.79 12.52
C ILE A 150 -22.49 -14.80 11.36
N LEU A 151 -22.11 -13.54 11.66
CA LEU A 151 -21.87 -12.50 10.65
C LEU A 151 -20.68 -12.85 9.75
N ILE A 152 -19.62 -13.44 10.29
CA ILE A 152 -18.40 -13.78 9.55
C ILE A 152 -18.70 -14.70 8.34
N PRO A 153 -19.32 -15.89 8.50
CA PRO A 153 -19.68 -16.75 7.38
C PRO A 153 -20.78 -16.14 6.50
N LEU A 154 -21.68 -15.32 7.05
CA LEU A 154 -22.70 -14.61 6.24
C LEU A 154 -22.05 -13.60 5.30
N ILE A 155 -21.13 -12.77 5.80
CA ILE A 155 -20.36 -11.79 5.01
C ILE A 155 -19.49 -12.52 3.99
N ALA A 156 -18.81 -13.60 4.38
CA ALA A 156 -18.02 -14.42 3.47
C ALA A 156 -18.86 -15.04 2.34
N THR A 157 -20.06 -15.53 2.66
CA THR A 157 -21.00 -16.10 1.68
C THR A 157 -21.52 -15.04 0.72
N VAL A 158 -21.90 -13.87 1.23
CA VAL A 158 -22.32 -12.73 0.38
C VAL A 158 -21.16 -12.29 -0.52
N PHE A 159 -19.94 -12.19 0.02
CA PHE A 159 -18.74 -11.86 -0.74
C PHE A 159 -18.46 -12.88 -1.86
N LEU A 160 -18.53 -14.19 -1.57
CA LEU A 160 -18.38 -15.25 -2.57
C LEU A 160 -19.49 -15.23 -3.63
N LEU A 161 -20.74 -15.00 -3.22
CA LEU A 161 -21.88 -14.85 -4.14
C LEU A 161 -21.64 -13.69 -5.11
N ILE A 162 -21.08 -12.58 -4.65
CA ILE A 162 -20.76 -11.43 -5.50
C ILE A 162 -19.61 -11.73 -6.43
N LEU A 163 -18.53 -12.35 -5.95
CA LEU A 163 -17.45 -12.79 -6.83
C LEU A 163 -18.00 -13.68 -7.94
N ARG A 164 -18.94 -14.60 -7.61
CA ARG A 164 -19.62 -15.46 -8.58
C ARG A 164 -20.51 -14.66 -9.54
N ILE A 165 -21.32 -13.71 -9.06
CA ILE A 165 -22.18 -12.85 -9.89
C ILE A 165 -21.33 -11.96 -10.79
N SER A 166 -20.35 -11.23 -10.25
CA SER A 166 -19.43 -10.39 -11.02
C SER A 166 -18.64 -11.21 -12.04
N ASN A 167 -18.20 -12.42 -11.72
CA ASN A 167 -17.55 -13.31 -12.69
C ASN A 167 -18.52 -13.75 -13.79
N THR A 168 -19.78 -14.03 -13.45
CA THR A 168 -20.82 -14.40 -14.42
C THR A 168 -21.15 -13.22 -15.35
N LEU A 169 -21.31 -12.02 -14.80
CA LEU A 169 -21.52 -10.78 -15.56
C LEU A 169 -20.31 -10.46 -16.46
N ARG A 170 -19.07 -10.69 -15.99
CA ARG A 170 -17.86 -10.56 -16.81
C ARG A 170 -17.84 -11.57 -17.96
N LYS A 171 -18.17 -12.83 -17.71
CA LYS A 171 -18.28 -13.86 -18.75
C LYS A 171 -19.32 -13.46 -19.81
N GLN A 172 -20.49 -12.98 -19.39
CA GLN A 172 -21.52 -12.48 -20.32
C GLN A 172 -21.04 -11.28 -21.14
N ARG A 173 -20.35 -10.30 -20.53
CA ARG A 173 -19.74 -9.17 -21.29
C ARG A 173 -18.70 -9.65 -22.30
N GLN A 174 -17.85 -10.59 -21.91
CA GLN A 174 -16.84 -11.14 -22.82
C GLN A 174 -17.48 -11.90 -23.99
N GLN A 175 -18.54 -12.66 -23.72
CA GLN A 175 -19.29 -13.37 -24.76
C GLN A 175 -20.00 -12.39 -25.70
N GLN A 176 -20.61 -11.32 -25.16
CA GLN A 176 -21.20 -10.26 -25.97
C GLN A 176 -20.16 -9.56 -26.85
N LYS A 177 -18.99 -9.19 -26.29
CA LYS A 177 -17.89 -8.62 -27.06
C LYS A 177 -17.38 -9.53 -28.17
N ARG A 178 -17.42 -10.86 -27.98
CA ARG A 178 -17.11 -11.84 -29.04
C ARG A 178 -18.18 -11.87 -30.12
N VAL A 179 -19.46 -11.82 -29.75
CA VAL A 179 -20.57 -11.74 -30.73
C VAL A 179 -20.55 -10.43 -31.51
N GLU A 180 -20.25 -9.30 -30.84
CA GLU A 180 -20.06 -8.00 -31.50
C GLU A 180 -18.82 -8.02 -32.43
N ALA A 181 -17.74 -8.72 -32.02
CA ALA A 181 -16.55 -8.88 -32.85
C ALA A 181 -16.83 -9.73 -34.10
N GLN A 182 -17.63 -10.79 -33.96
CA GLN A 182 -18.12 -11.63 -35.06
C GLN A 182 -18.95 -10.83 -36.06
N ALA A 183 -19.87 -10.01 -35.55
CA ALA A 183 -20.69 -9.13 -36.39
C ALA A 183 -19.84 -8.06 -37.10
N LEU A 184 -18.85 -7.49 -36.41
CA LEU A 184 -17.90 -6.54 -37.01
C LEU A 184 -17.02 -7.22 -38.07
N ALA A 185 -16.55 -8.44 -37.83
CA ALA A 185 -15.78 -9.22 -38.79
C ALA A 185 -16.60 -9.54 -40.05
N ALA A 186 -17.88 -9.93 -39.90
CA ALA A 186 -18.79 -10.15 -41.02
C ALA A 186 -19.02 -8.86 -41.82
N TYR A 187 -19.30 -7.74 -41.14
CA TYR A 187 -19.45 -6.43 -41.77
C TYR A 187 -18.20 -6.03 -42.58
N ILE A 188 -17.00 -6.20 -42.02
CA ILE A 188 -15.74 -5.88 -42.71
C ILE A 188 -15.51 -6.80 -43.92
N ASN A 189 -15.91 -8.07 -43.82
CA ASN A 189 -15.77 -9.03 -44.91
C ASN A 189 -16.66 -8.65 -46.11
N ASP A 190 -17.89 -8.20 -45.84
CA ASP A 190 -18.89 -7.82 -46.85
C ASP A 190 -18.63 -6.47 -47.54
N LEU A 191 -17.68 -5.65 -47.05
CA LEU A 191 -17.30 -4.38 -47.70
C LEU A 191 -16.69 -4.62 -49.10
N PRO A 192 -17.13 -3.94 -50.17
CA PRO A 192 -16.50 -4.03 -51.49
C PRO A 192 -15.01 -3.65 -51.46
N ALA A 193 -14.18 -4.25 -52.31
CA ALA A 193 -12.74 -3.92 -52.38
C ALA A 193 -12.47 -2.45 -52.76
N ASN A 194 -13.45 -1.79 -53.41
CA ASN A 194 -13.41 -0.38 -53.82
C ASN A 194 -14.27 0.55 -52.92
N ASP A 195 -14.55 0.15 -51.68
CA ASP A 195 -15.35 0.97 -50.76
C ASP A 195 -14.60 2.26 -50.34
N PRO A 196 -15.24 3.45 -50.40
CA PRO A 196 -14.69 4.72 -49.91
C PRO A 196 -14.20 4.70 -48.45
N GLN A 197 -14.70 3.79 -47.61
CA GLN A 197 -14.27 3.65 -46.22
C GLN A 197 -12.86 3.04 -46.11
N LEU A 198 -12.48 2.17 -47.05
CA LEU A 198 -11.15 1.54 -47.06
C LEU A 198 -10.05 2.54 -47.45
N SER A 199 -10.35 3.48 -48.36
CA SER A 199 -9.43 4.56 -48.75
C SER A 199 -9.28 5.62 -47.64
N GLN A 200 -10.34 5.89 -46.86
CA GLN A 200 -10.25 6.71 -45.64
C GLN A 200 -9.36 6.07 -44.57
N LEU A 201 -9.44 4.75 -44.38
CA LEU A 201 -8.56 4.03 -43.46
C LEU A 201 -7.09 4.07 -43.90
N GLN A 202 -6.80 4.01 -45.20
CA GLN A 202 -5.44 4.19 -45.73
C GLN A 202 -4.89 5.60 -45.47
N ALA A 203 -5.69 6.65 -45.70
CA ALA A 203 -5.30 8.02 -45.40
C ALA A 203 -5.07 8.23 -43.89
N ARG A 204 -5.91 7.62 -43.06
CA ARG A 204 -5.76 7.63 -41.60
C ARG A 204 -4.53 6.86 -41.13
N LYS A 205 -4.21 5.72 -41.74
CA LYS A 205 -2.98 4.98 -41.47
C LYS A 205 -1.75 5.84 -41.77
N ALA A 206 -1.74 6.54 -42.91
CA ALA A 206 -0.67 7.47 -43.24
C ALA A 206 -0.52 8.60 -42.19
N ALA A 207 -1.63 9.05 -41.59
CA ALA A 207 -1.60 10.01 -40.49
C ALA A 207 -1.17 9.41 -39.13
N LEU A 208 -1.49 8.15 -38.86
CA LEU A 208 -1.08 7.44 -37.63
C LEU A 208 0.39 7.00 -37.65
N ASP A 209 0.90 6.62 -38.83
CA ASP A 209 2.30 6.26 -39.06
C ASP A 209 3.21 7.50 -39.21
N TYR A 210 2.61 8.71 -39.25
CA TYR A 210 3.35 9.96 -39.31
C TYR A 210 4.07 10.22 -37.98
N THR A 211 5.39 10.09 -37.99
CA THR A 211 6.27 10.38 -36.86
C THR A 211 7.02 11.69 -37.08
N LEU A 212 6.93 12.59 -36.11
CA LEU A 212 7.63 13.87 -36.10
C LEU A 212 9.15 13.66 -35.93
N SER A 213 9.96 14.25 -36.79
CA SER A 213 11.42 14.33 -36.74
C SER A 213 11.97 15.19 -35.61
N HIS A 214 11.09 15.74 -34.77
CA HIS A 214 11.37 16.63 -33.62
C HIS A 214 11.82 18.04 -34.02
N ASN A 215 11.76 18.40 -35.30
CA ASN A 215 12.11 19.73 -35.82
C ASN A 215 10.92 20.47 -36.46
N GLU A 216 9.73 19.87 -36.57
CA GLU A 216 8.61 20.48 -37.32
C GLU A 216 7.91 21.65 -36.60
N LEU A 217 8.10 21.82 -35.29
CA LEU A 217 7.46 22.87 -34.48
C LEU A 217 8.43 23.88 -33.86
N ALA A 218 9.72 23.80 -34.18
CA ALA A 218 10.70 24.78 -33.76
C ALA A 218 10.79 25.89 -34.82
N GLY A 219 10.14 27.03 -34.56
CA GLY A 219 10.55 28.28 -35.18
C GLY A 219 11.92 28.71 -34.65
N LEU A 220 12.67 29.48 -35.43
CA LEU A 220 13.95 30.08 -35.00
C LEU A 220 13.78 31.24 -33.98
N GLU A 221 12.53 31.52 -33.59
CA GLU A 221 12.13 32.59 -32.68
C GLU A 221 11.92 32.07 -31.25
N PRO A 222 12.24 32.86 -30.21
CA PRO A 222 12.00 32.47 -28.82
C PRO A 222 10.50 32.43 -28.49
N ALA A 223 10.08 31.44 -27.70
CA ALA A 223 8.67 31.21 -27.37
C ALA A 223 8.09 32.21 -26.35
N ALA A 224 6.92 32.79 -26.64
CA ALA A 224 6.12 33.62 -25.74
C ALA A 224 4.63 33.23 -25.81
N ASP A 225 3.95 33.11 -24.65
CA ASP A 225 2.50 32.86 -24.54
C ASP A 225 1.80 34.10 -23.97
N GLU A 226 1.49 35.06 -24.84
CA GLU A 226 0.80 36.31 -24.48
C GLU A 226 -0.73 36.18 -24.50
N ARG A 227 -1.27 35.02 -24.91
CA ARG A 227 -2.72 34.81 -25.09
C ARG A 227 -3.32 33.75 -24.15
N GLY A 228 -2.51 33.13 -23.30
CA GLY A 228 -2.97 32.18 -22.28
C GLY A 228 -3.37 30.81 -22.84
N LEU A 229 -2.59 30.26 -23.77
CA LEU A 229 -2.88 29.00 -24.47
C LEU A 229 -2.54 27.72 -23.67
N LEU A 230 -2.05 27.85 -22.43
CA LEU A 230 -2.00 26.73 -21.47
C LEU A 230 -3.42 26.28 -21.06
N GLN A 231 -3.79 25.05 -21.43
CA GLN A 231 -5.13 24.48 -21.21
C GLN A 231 -5.53 24.34 -19.73
N MET A 232 -6.62 25.01 -19.35
CA MET A 232 -7.40 24.73 -18.15
C MET A 232 -8.43 23.61 -18.42
N ASN A 233 -8.44 22.56 -17.59
CA ASN A 233 -9.47 21.52 -17.64
C ASN A 233 -10.83 22.09 -17.20
N GLN A 234 -11.84 22.06 -18.08
CA GLN A 234 -13.18 22.60 -17.82
C GLN A 234 -14.17 21.62 -17.15
N GLU A 235 -13.83 20.33 -17.03
CA GLU A 235 -14.58 19.42 -16.18
C GLU A 235 -13.79 19.18 -14.88
N PRO A 236 -14.13 19.88 -13.78
CA PRO A 236 -13.72 19.40 -12.49
C PRO A 236 -14.35 18.02 -12.33
N GLY A 237 -13.51 16.98 -12.34
CA GLY A 237 -13.93 15.68 -11.81
C GLY A 237 -14.56 15.87 -10.43
N LEU A 238 -15.30 14.85 -9.96
CA LEU A 238 -15.90 14.88 -8.63
C LEU A 238 -14.93 15.53 -7.63
N PRO A 239 -15.35 16.49 -6.78
CA PRO A 239 -14.45 17.26 -5.91
C PRO A 239 -13.66 16.42 -4.89
N ILE A 240 -13.86 15.10 -4.90
CA ILE A 240 -13.21 14.10 -4.08
C ILE A 240 -12.13 13.32 -4.87
N VAL A 241 -12.13 13.36 -6.21
CA VAL A 241 -11.20 12.60 -7.07
C VAL A 241 -10.81 13.44 -8.31
N ALA A 242 -9.57 13.92 -8.35
CA ALA A 242 -9.04 14.56 -9.56
C ALA A 242 -8.86 13.53 -10.69
N LEU A 243 -9.43 13.83 -11.86
CA LEU A 243 -9.21 13.04 -13.08
C LEU A 243 -7.76 13.24 -13.54
N LYS A 244 -6.95 12.16 -13.51
CA LYS A 244 -5.50 12.23 -13.75
C LYS A 244 -5.11 11.72 -15.14
N LYS A 245 -4.08 12.36 -15.72
CA LYS A 245 -3.38 11.93 -16.95
C LYS A 245 -2.76 10.53 -16.75
N LYS A 246 -3.03 9.61 -17.69
CA LYS A 246 -2.40 8.28 -17.76
C LYS A 246 -0.87 8.41 -17.71
N ALA A 247 -0.21 7.48 -17.03
CA ALA A 247 1.24 7.36 -17.05
C ALA A 247 1.77 7.31 -18.49
N LEU A 248 2.77 8.14 -18.78
CA LEU A 248 3.47 8.12 -20.06
C LEU A 248 4.26 6.80 -20.19
N PRO A 249 4.16 6.06 -21.31
CA PRO A 249 4.98 4.88 -21.53
C PRO A 249 6.45 5.29 -21.75
N ARG A 250 7.36 4.92 -20.84
CA ARG A 250 8.83 5.18 -20.91
C ARG A 250 9.60 4.32 -19.89
N PRO A 251 10.93 4.12 -20.01
CA PRO A 251 11.75 3.62 -21.14
C PRO A 251 11.75 2.07 -21.17
N ASN A 252 12.51 1.44 -22.06
CA ASN A 252 12.66 -0.02 -22.17
C ASN A 252 13.37 -0.59 -20.92
N ILE A 253 12.62 -0.81 -19.84
CA ILE A 253 13.14 -1.44 -18.63
C ILE A 253 13.30 -2.93 -18.90
N ASP A 254 14.48 -3.46 -18.62
CA ASP A 254 14.75 -4.91 -18.70
C ASP A 254 13.61 -5.70 -18.03
N PRO A 255 12.88 -6.55 -18.79
CA PRO A 255 11.79 -7.36 -18.26
C PRO A 255 12.20 -8.21 -17.06
N GLN A 256 13.45 -8.70 -17.02
CA GLN A 256 13.94 -9.50 -15.90
C GLN A 256 14.05 -8.67 -14.62
N LEU A 257 14.52 -7.43 -14.74
CA LEU A 257 14.61 -6.49 -13.64
C LEU A 257 13.22 -6.05 -13.15
N SER A 258 12.28 -5.83 -14.07
CA SER A 258 10.88 -5.54 -13.73
C SER A 258 10.27 -6.68 -12.92
N LYS A 259 10.46 -7.94 -13.35
CA LYS A 259 9.97 -9.12 -12.63
C LYS A 259 10.58 -9.22 -11.24
N LEU A 260 11.89 -9.02 -11.12
CA LEU A 260 12.57 -9.03 -9.83
C LEU A 260 11.99 -7.98 -8.88
N VAL A 261 11.92 -6.72 -9.32
CA VAL A 261 11.39 -5.62 -8.48
C VAL A 261 9.95 -5.90 -8.08
N LEU A 262 9.09 -6.31 -9.01
CA LEU A 262 7.70 -6.66 -8.69
C LEU A 262 7.61 -7.81 -7.68
N ALA A 263 8.46 -8.83 -7.78
CA ALA A 263 8.50 -9.93 -6.81
C ALA A 263 8.84 -9.45 -5.39
N TYR A 264 9.81 -8.54 -5.23
CA TYR A 264 10.11 -7.90 -3.94
C TYR A 264 8.88 -7.15 -3.40
N LEU A 265 8.24 -6.31 -4.23
CA LEU A 265 7.10 -5.50 -3.81
C LEU A 265 5.88 -6.35 -3.43
N VAL A 266 5.66 -7.48 -4.11
CA VAL A 266 4.61 -8.45 -3.78
C VAL A 266 4.92 -9.17 -2.48
N CYS A 267 6.14 -9.67 -2.30
CA CYS A 267 6.54 -10.32 -1.04
C CYS A 267 6.42 -9.34 0.14
N ALA A 268 6.89 -8.10 -0.05
CA ALA A 268 6.72 -7.03 0.94
C ALA A 268 5.24 -6.87 1.31
N ALA A 269 4.35 -6.67 0.34
CA ALA A 269 2.92 -6.52 0.61
C ALA A 269 2.31 -7.73 1.34
N GLY A 270 2.77 -8.95 1.04
CA GLY A 270 2.39 -10.16 1.78
C GLY A 270 2.80 -10.09 3.26
N TRP A 271 4.03 -9.69 3.56
CA TRP A 271 4.51 -9.49 4.93
C TRP A 271 3.82 -8.34 5.65
N LEU A 272 3.44 -7.27 4.95
CA LEU A 272 2.64 -6.20 5.54
C LEU A 272 1.31 -6.73 6.04
N LEU A 273 0.59 -7.47 5.19
CA LEU A 273 -0.68 -8.07 5.55
C LEU A 273 -0.53 -9.04 6.72
N PHE A 274 0.43 -9.95 6.66
CA PHE A 274 0.69 -10.90 7.75
C PHE A 274 1.05 -10.18 9.05
N GLY A 275 2.09 -9.35 9.03
CA GLY A 275 2.60 -8.66 10.22
C GLY A 275 1.54 -7.75 10.85
N THR A 276 0.75 -7.02 10.05
CA THR A 276 -0.29 -6.14 10.58
C THR A 276 -1.54 -6.88 11.03
N THR A 277 -1.83 -8.06 10.49
CA THR A 277 -2.87 -8.94 11.03
C THR A 277 -2.48 -9.43 12.43
N VAL A 278 -1.21 -9.82 12.62
CA VAL A 278 -0.69 -10.16 13.96
C VAL A 278 -0.75 -8.94 14.89
N GLY A 279 -0.35 -7.76 14.40
CA GLY A 279 -0.42 -6.50 15.16
C GLY A 279 -1.83 -6.14 15.61
N GLU A 280 -2.81 -6.28 14.72
CA GLU A 280 -4.23 -6.03 15.03
C GLU A 280 -4.75 -7.01 16.08
N TYR A 281 -4.44 -8.30 15.91
CA TYR A 281 -4.78 -9.33 16.89
C TYR A 281 -4.22 -9.03 18.28
N LEU A 282 -2.95 -8.59 18.36
CA LEU A 282 -2.33 -8.15 19.60
C LEU A 282 -3.00 -6.88 20.18
N GLY A 283 -3.45 -5.97 19.32
CA GLY A 283 -4.22 -4.79 19.72
C GLY A 283 -5.53 -5.18 20.42
N ILE A 284 -6.24 -6.17 19.86
CA ILE A 284 -7.47 -6.72 20.46
C ILE A 284 -7.17 -7.35 21.83
N LYS A 285 -6.02 -8.02 22.01
CA LYS A 285 -5.63 -8.62 23.30
C LYS A 285 -5.43 -7.61 24.44
N PHE A 286 -5.17 -6.34 24.15
CA PHE A 286 -5.17 -5.30 25.21
C PHE A 286 -6.57 -4.97 25.72
N VAL A 287 -7.61 -5.23 24.92
CA VAL A 287 -9.01 -4.99 25.29
C VAL A 287 -9.67 -6.27 25.82
N ALA A 288 -9.34 -7.41 25.20
CA ALA A 288 -9.85 -8.73 25.54
C ALA A 288 -8.67 -9.72 25.70
N PRO A 289 -7.97 -9.70 26.85
CA PRO A 289 -6.81 -10.56 27.09
C PRO A 289 -7.17 -12.05 27.08
N ASP A 290 -8.40 -12.39 27.47
CA ASP A 290 -8.93 -13.76 27.52
C ASP A 290 -9.56 -14.24 26.19
N ALA A 291 -9.26 -13.57 25.07
CA ALA A 291 -9.78 -13.96 23.76
C ALA A 291 -9.36 -15.39 23.35
N ASP A 292 -8.20 -15.87 23.83
CA ASP A 292 -7.71 -17.24 23.70
C ASP A 292 -6.60 -17.51 24.74
N HIS A 293 -6.29 -18.79 24.94
CA HIS A 293 -5.23 -19.23 25.87
C HIS A 293 -4.15 -20.09 25.17
N LEU A 294 -4.03 -19.99 23.85
CA LEU A 294 -3.06 -20.79 23.10
C LEU A 294 -1.66 -20.18 23.25
N SER A 295 -0.70 -20.98 23.72
CA SER A 295 0.66 -20.49 24.03
C SER A 295 1.37 -19.88 22.80
N TRP A 296 1.13 -20.44 21.62
CA TRP A 296 1.67 -19.95 20.33
C TRP A 296 1.06 -18.61 19.89
N LEU A 297 -0.13 -18.28 20.39
CA LEU A 297 -0.82 -17.02 20.13
C LEU A 297 -0.70 -16.02 21.30
N SER A 298 0.06 -16.35 22.34
CA SER A 298 0.27 -15.46 23.48
C SER A 298 0.89 -14.12 23.07
N PHE A 299 0.55 -13.07 23.81
CA PHE A 299 1.04 -11.70 23.53
C PHE A 299 2.57 -11.65 23.45
N GLY A 300 3.24 -12.30 24.42
CA GLY A 300 4.70 -12.31 24.53
C GLY A 300 5.40 -12.96 23.33
N ARG A 301 4.79 -13.95 22.67
CA ARG A 301 5.35 -14.60 21.47
C ARG A 301 4.98 -13.88 20.19
N LEU A 302 3.75 -13.41 20.07
CA LEU A 302 3.27 -12.75 18.86
C LEU A 302 3.77 -11.31 18.71
N ARG A 303 4.08 -10.58 19.80
CA ARG A 303 4.69 -9.24 19.72
C ARG A 303 5.94 -9.23 18.86
N PRO A 304 6.97 -10.07 19.13
CA PRO A 304 8.16 -10.08 18.30
C PRO A 304 7.87 -10.63 16.88
N VAL A 305 6.85 -11.48 16.69
CA VAL A 305 6.43 -11.89 15.34
C VAL A 305 5.90 -10.68 14.55
N HIS A 306 5.02 -9.88 15.15
CA HIS A 306 4.52 -8.65 14.54
C HIS A 306 5.66 -7.72 14.17
N THR A 307 6.52 -7.38 15.13
CA THR A 307 7.62 -6.43 14.90
C THR A 307 8.55 -6.93 13.81
N ASN A 308 9.06 -8.17 13.89
CA ASN A 308 10.00 -8.68 12.90
C ASN A 308 9.36 -8.86 11.51
N ALA A 309 8.08 -9.24 11.42
CA ALA A 309 7.38 -9.34 10.14
C ALA A 309 7.22 -7.98 9.44
N VAL A 310 6.89 -6.91 10.18
CA VAL A 310 6.77 -5.57 9.58
C VAL A 310 8.14 -4.92 9.31
N PHE A 311 9.14 -5.23 10.14
CA PHE A 311 10.49 -4.65 10.08
C PHE A 311 11.35 -5.35 9.03
N TRP A 312 11.63 -6.65 9.21
CA TRP A 312 12.49 -7.44 8.32
C TRP A 312 11.76 -8.01 7.10
N GLY A 313 10.43 -8.19 7.19
CA GLY A 313 9.59 -8.59 6.06
C GLY A 313 9.16 -7.40 5.21
N TRP A 314 8.13 -6.67 5.65
CA TRP A 314 7.50 -5.61 4.88
C TRP A 314 8.47 -4.50 4.46
N ALA A 315 9.00 -3.75 5.42
CA ALA A 315 9.73 -2.53 5.12
C ALA A 315 11.07 -2.84 4.44
N SER A 316 11.79 -3.86 4.90
CA SER A 316 13.08 -4.26 4.32
C SER A 316 12.95 -4.75 2.87
N LEU A 317 11.96 -5.60 2.56
CA LEU A 317 11.75 -6.05 1.17
C LEU A 317 11.23 -4.93 0.28
N GLY A 318 10.37 -4.05 0.80
CA GLY A 318 9.89 -2.86 0.08
C GLY A 318 11.04 -1.92 -0.29
N MET A 319 11.91 -1.62 0.68
CA MET A 319 13.11 -0.81 0.48
C MET A 319 14.06 -1.44 -0.53
N LEU A 320 14.43 -2.72 -0.34
CA LEU A 320 15.34 -3.42 -1.25
C LEU A 320 14.80 -3.51 -2.67
N GLY A 321 13.51 -3.83 -2.84
CA GLY A 321 12.86 -3.85 -4.16
C GLY A 321 12.94 -2.50 -4.88
N LEU A 322 12.67 -1.41 -4.17
CA LEU A 322 12.84 -0.05 -4.69
C LEU A 322 14.32 0.29 -4.93
N GLY A 323 15.24 -0.18 -4.10
CA GLY A 323 16.69 -0.04 -4.29
C GLY A 323 17.18 -0.71 -5.58
N TYR A 324 16.74 -1.94 -5.87
CA TYR A 324 17.03 -2.64 -7.14
C TYR A 324 16.47 -1.89 -8.36
N TYR A 325 15.41 -1.10 -8.17
CA TYR A 325 14.94 -0.18 -9.19
C TYR A 325 15.84 1.06 -9.33
N ILE A 326 16.15 1.73 -8.22
CA ILE A 326 16.83 3.04 -8.20
C ILE A 326 18.30 2.96 -8.60
N VAL A 327 19.07 2.07 -7.98
CA VAL A 327 20.54 2.02 -8.10
C VAL A 327 21.02 1.97 -9.56
N PRO A 328 20.58 1.01 -10.40
CA PRO A 328 20.97 0.98 -11.81
C PRO A 328 20.49 2.21 -12.61
N ARG A 329 19.36 2.82 -12.22
CA ARG A 329 18.78 3.98 -12.95
C ARG A 329 19.59 5.23 -12.73
N VAL A 330 19.97 5.52 -11.48
CA VAL A 330 20.79 6.70 -11.18
C VAL A 330 22.26 6.50 -11.54
N SER A 331 22.72 5.26 -11.65
CA SER A 331 24.04 4.92 -12.19
C SER A 331 24.07 4.84 -13.73
N ASN A 332 22.91 4.95 -14.38
CA ASN A 332 22.74 4.84 -15.83
C ASN A 332 23.44 3.60 -16.43
N THR A 333 23.26 2.45 -15.78
CA THR A 333 23.87 1.17 -16.18
C THR A 333 23.00 0.00 -15.76
N ALA A 334 23.14 -1.15 -16.42
CA ALA A 334 22.38 -2.34 -16.06
C ALA A 334 22.80 -2.87 -14.67
N LEU A 335 21.87 -3.52 -13.96
CA LEU A 335 22.19 -4.17 -12.69
C LEU A 335 23.28 -5.22 -12.90
N ALA A 336 24.31 -5.23 -12.04
CA ALA A 336 25.47 -6.10 -12.23
C ALA A 336 25.11 -7.61 -12.25
N SER A 337 24.11 -8.04 -11.49
CA SER A 337 23.57 -9.41 -11.56
C SER A 337 22.11 -9.51 -11.10
N ILE A 338 21.23 -9.96 -11.99
CA ILE A 338 19.82 -10.28 -11.65
C ILE A 338 19.74 -11.50 -10.72
N LYS A 339 20.61 -12.51 -10.91
CA LYS A 339 20.63 -13.74 -10.09
C LYS A 339 20.87 -13.45 -8.61
N HIS A 340 21.81 -12.56 -8.30
CA HIS A 340 22.07 -12.15 -6.91
C HIS A 340 20.84 -11.51 -6.27
N GLY A 341 20.07 -10.73 -7.04
CA GLY A 341 18.82 -10.14 -6.57
C GLY A 341 17.77 -11.18 -6.19
N TRP A 342 17.65 -12.26 -6.96
CA TRP A 342 16.75 -13.38 -6.63
C TRP A 342 17.25 -14.15 -5.39
N TYR A 343 18.54 -14.44 -5.29
CA TYR A 343 19.09 -15.12 -4.11
C TYR A 343 18.84 -14.33 -2.82
N THR A 344 19.06 -13.00 -2.85
CA THR A 344 18.71 -12.13 -1.72
C THR A 344 17.21 -12.24 -1.37
N LEU A 345 16.32 -12.24 -2.36
CA LEU A 345 14.87 -12.32 -2.11
C LEU A 345 14.51 -13.62 -1.38
N TRP A 346 15.06 -14.75 -1.84
CA TRP A 346 14.84 -16.06 -1.21
C TRP A 346 15.40 -16.11 0.20
N LEU A 347 16.63 -15.63 0.41
CA LEU A 347 17.29 -15.63 1.71
C LEU A 347 16.54 -14.78 2.74
N ILE A 348 16.09 -13.58 2.37
CA ILE A 348 15.34 -12.70 3.28
C ILE A 348 13.97 -13.31 3.62
N ASN A 349 13.23 -13.83 2.63
CA ASN A 349 11.96 -14.50 2.93
C ASN A 349 12.16 -15.73 3.81
N ALA A 350 13.20 -16.54 3.56
CA ALA A 350 13.54 -17.68 4.41
C ALA A 350 13.85 -17.24 5.85
N ALA A 351 14.62 -16.16 6.03
CA ALA A 351 14.91 -15.59 7.35
C ALA A 351 13.62 -15.19 8.09
N VAL A 352 12.71 -14.48 7.42
CA VAL A 352 11.48 -13.99 8.06
C VAL A 352 10.50 -15.14 8.35
N ILE A 353 10.39 -16.14 7.47
CA ILE A 353 9.57 -17.35 7.72
C ILE A 353 10.11 -18.14 8.90
N LEU A 354 11.38 -18.54 8.84
CA LEU A 354 12.01 -19.36 9.88
C LEU A 354 12.04 -18.62 11.21
N GLY A 355 12.34 -17.32 11.19
CA GLY A 355 12.33 -16.47 12.36
C GLY A 355 10.95 -16.38 12.99
N SER A 356 9.91 -16.11 12.21
CA SER A 356 8.53 -16.05 12.73
C SER A 356 8.12 -17.39 13.35
N LEU A 357 8.46 -18.52 12.73
CA LEU A 357 8.19 -19.85 13.28
C LEU A 357 8.95 -20.10 14.60
N CYS A 358 10.23 -19.72 14.67
CA CYS A 358 11.02 -19.81 15.90
C CYS A 358 10.37 -19.00 17.04
N LEU A 359 9.98 -17.76 16.77
CA LEU A 359 9.35 -16.89 17.76
C LEU A 359 8.02 -17.44 18.27
N MET A 360 7.18 -17.98 17.38
CA MET A 360 5.92 -18.63 17.76
C MET A 360 6.15 -19.90 18.61
N ALA A 361 7.23 -20.64 18.33
CA ALA A 361 7.68 -21.77 19.14
C ALA A 361 8.30 -21.35 20.48
N GLY A 362 8.59 -20.06 20.69
CA GLY A 362 9.26 -19.54 21.88
C GLY A 362 10.80 -19.61 21.82
N ILE A 363 11.36 -19.92 20.65
CA ILE A 363 12.80 -19.90 20.38
C ILE A 363 13.17 -18.48 19.95
N ASN A 364 13.85 -17.75 20.82
CA ASN A 364 14.29 -16.38 20.56
C ASN A 364 15.71 -16.12 21.08
N ASN A 365 16.29 -15.01 20.66
CA ASN A 365 17.63 -14.57 21.04
C ASN A 365 17.63 -13.62 22.25
N GLY A 366 17.05 -14.06 23.38
CA GLY A 366 17.41 -13.54 24.70
C GLY A 366 16.99 -12.11 25.04
N GLY A 367 15.86 -11.60 24.53
CA GLY A 367 15.24 -10.36 25.03
C GLY A 367 15.67 -9.05 24.36
N GLY A 368 16.50 -9.11 23.32
CA GLY A 368 16.82 -7.94 22.50
C GLY A 368 15.71 -7.57 21.52
N GLU A 369 15.06 -6.41 21.68
CA GLU A 369 14.06 -5.90 20.73
C GLU A 369 14.65 -5.77 19.31
N TYR A 370 13.87 -6.18 18.30
CA TYR A 370 14.25 -6.28 16.87
C TYR A 370 15.39 -7.28 16.57
N ARG A 371 15.99 -7.86 17.60
CA ARG A 371 17.08 -8.85 17.57
C ARG A 371 16.59 -10.23 17.99
N GLU A 372 15.29 -10.50 17.92
CA GLU A 372 14.70 -11.70 18.50
C GLU A 372 14.96 -12.97 17.67
N TYR A 373 15.25 -12.81 16.37
CA TYR A 373 15.69 -13.93 15.53
C TYR A 373 17.04 -14.47 16.01
N ILE A 374 17.13 -15.79 16.17
CA ILE A 374 18.40 -16.44 16.50
C ILE A 374 19.43 -16.25 15.39
N TRP A 375 20.71 -16.24 15.76
CA TRP A 375 21.81 -15.95 14.83
C TRP A 375 21.80 -16.80 13.54
N PRO A 376 21.44 -18.11 13.51
CA PRO A 376 21.41 -18.88 12.27
C PRO A 376 20.35 -18.38 11.29
N VAL A 377 19.21 -17.90 11.82
CA VAL A 377 18.14 -17.31 11.01
C VAL A 377 18.56 -15.94 10.51
N MET A 378 19.12 -15.10 11.38
CA MET A 378 19.56 -13.76 10.99
C MET A 378 20.74 -13.79 10.00
N LEU A 379 21.57 -14.83 10.03
CA LEU A 379 22.66 -15.03 9.06
C LEU A 379 22.14 -15.08 7.62
N LEU A 380 20.95 -15.66 7.38
CA LEU A 380 20.32 -15.67 6.06
C LEU A 380 20.02 -14.25 5.57
N PHE A 381 19.46 -13.40 6.45
CA PHE A 381 19.21 -11.99 6.15
C PHE A 381 20.52 -11.24 5.87
N GLY A 382 21.53 -11.43 6.73
CA GLY A 382 22.86 -10.85 6.57
C GLY A 382 23.55 -11.26 5.26
N ALA A 383 23.46 -12.54 4.88
CA ALA A 383 23.97 -13.04 3.61
C ALA A 383 23.24 -12.40 2.41
N GLY A 384 21.91 -12.27 2.49
CA GLY A 384 21.12 -11.55 1.49
C GLY A 384 21.56 -10.08 1.34
N LEU A 385 21.82 -9.38 2.44
CA LEU A 385 22.34 -8.01 2.41
C LEU A 385 23.75 -7.93 1.81
N LEU A 386 24.63 -8.88 2.13
CA LEU A 386 25.97 -8.92 1.55
C LEU A 386 25.93 -9.11 0.02
N LEU A 387 25.08 -10.01 -0.47
CA LEU A 387 24.86 -10.19 -1.91
C LEU A 387 24.32 -8.92 -2.57
N THR A 388 23.37 -8.22 -1.91
CA THR A 388 22.86 -6.92 -2.38
C THR A 388 23.96 -5.88 -2.44
N LEU A 389 24.77 -5.76 -1.37
CA LEU A 389 25.86 -4.79 -1.29
C LEU A 389 26.87 -5.01 -2.43
N ILE A 390 27.31 -6.24 -2.64
CA ILE A 390 28.23 -6.59 -3.73
C ILE A 390 27.60 -6.23 -5.08
N ASN A 391 26.32 -6.53 -5.27
CA ASN A 391 25.61 -6.24 -6.52
C ASN A 391 25.48 -4.73 -6.79
N PHE A 392 25.11 -3.95 -5.77
CA PHE A 392 25.00 -2.49 -5.88
C PHE A 392 26.35 -1.84 -6.09
N MET A 393 27.39 -2.24 -5.35
CA MET A 393 28.75 -1.71 -5.51
C MET A 393 29.29 -1.99 -6.92
N ARG A 394 29.12 -3.21 -7.45
CA ARG A 394 29.50 -3.54 -8.83
C ARG A 394 28.72 -2.74 -9.87
N THR A 395 27.44 -2.47 -9.60
CA THR A 395 26.61 -1.63 -10.48
C THR A 395 27.11 -0.18 -10.48
N ILE A 396 27.38 0.39 -9.31
CA ILE A 396 27.88 1.76 -9.16
C ILE A 396 29.30 1.93 -9.71
N ALA A 397 30.14 0.90 -9.61
CA ALA A 397 31.48 0.90 -10.19
C ALA A 397 31.46 0.95 -11.73
N ARG A 398 30.40 0.42 -12.35
CA ARG A 398 30.17 0.42 -13.81
C ARG A 398 29.28 1.57 -14.28
N ARG A 399 29.07 2.59 -13.44
CA ARG A 399 28.22 3.74 -13.78
C ARG A 399 28.80 4.50 -14.97
N SER A 400 27.93 5.09 -15.78
CA SER A 400 28.37 5.98 -16.86
C SER A 400 28.55 7.44 -16.38
N THR A 401 28.00 7.80 -15.22
CA THR A 401 28.06 9.16 -14.67
C THR A 401 29.34 9.38 -13.87
N LYS A 402 29.96 10.56 -13.98
CA LYS A 402 31.15 10.89 -13.18
C LYS A 402 30.83 10.87 -11.68
N GLU A 403 29.79 11.59 -11.29
CA GLU A 403 29.34 11.67 -9.91
C GLU A 403 28.39 10.53 -9.53
N ILE A 404 28.42 10.14 -8.26
CA ILE A 404 27.46 9.19 -7.68
C ILE A 404 26.29 10.00 -7.13
N TYR A 405 25.08 9.75 -7.65
CA TYR A 405 23.89 10.45 -7.18
C TYR A 405 23.60 10.18 -5.69
N ILE A 406 23.10 11.18 -4.98
CA ILE A 406 22.93 11.15 -3.53
C ILE A 406 22.05 9.99 -3.04
N SER A 407 21.04 9.55 -3.80
CA SER A 407 20.25 8.36 -3.44
C SER A 407 21.11 7.12 -3.22
N ASN A 408 22.16 6.91 -4.02
CA ASN A 408 23.05 5.76 -3.87
C ASN A 408 23.89 5.88 -2.60
N TRP A 409 24.24 7.10 -2.15
CA TRP A 409 24.98 7.28 -0.89
C TRP A 409 24.15 6.77 0.27
N TYR A 410 22.89 7.22 0.36
CA TYR A 410 21.95 6.81 1.40
C TYR A 410 21.66 5.30 1.37
N ILE A 411 21.32 4.75 0.18
CA ILE A 411 20.96 3.33 0.02
C ILE A 411 22.13 2.40 0.36
N VAL A 412 23.33 2.68 -0.16
CA VAL A 412 24.49 1.80 0.07
C VAL A 412 24.98 1.93 1.50
N SER A 413 25.06 3.15 2.05
CA SER A 413 25.44 3.34 3.46
C SER A 413 24.48 2.61 4.39
N ALA A 414 23.17 2.63 4.12
CA ALA A 414 22.21 1.90 4.95
C ALA A 414 22.48 0.40 5.00
N ILE A 415 22.81 -0.22 3.85
CA ILE A 415 23.19 -1.64 3.80
C ILE A 415 24.48 -1.90 4.58
N ILE A 416 25.50 -1.06 4.39
CA ILE A 416 26.79 -1.18 5.11
C ILE A 416 26.58 -1.10 6.61
N PHE A 417 25.87 -0.07 7.09
CA PHE A 417 25.58 0.09 8.51
C PHE A 417 24.79 -1.09 9.06
N THR A 418 23.81 -1.60 8.33
CA THR A 418 23.02 -2.76 8.77
C THR A 418 23.86 -4.01 8.95
N ILE A 419 24.85 -4.23 8.07
CA ILE A 419 25.82 -5.33 8.23
C ILE A 419 26.69 -5.10 9.46
N VAL A 420 27.25 -3.90 9.63
CA VAL A 420 28.10 -3.55 10.78
C VAL A 420 27.36 -3.73 12.10
N ILE A 421 26.14 -3.21 12.23
CA ILE A 421 25.36 -3.35 13.47
C ILE A 421 24.94 -4.79 13.71
N SER A 422 24.66 -5.57 12.67
CA SER A 422 24.34 -6.99 12.81
C SER A 422 25.55 -7.78 13.32
N LEU A 423 26.75 -7.51 12.79
CA LEU A 423 27.98 -8.11 13.30
C LEU A 423 28.19 -7.72 14.78
N ALA A 424 28.02 -6.45 15.12
CA ALA A 424 28.17 -6.01 16.51
C ALA A 424 27.14 -6.59 17.49
N ALA A 425 25.95 -6.92 17.00
CA ALA A 425 24.83 -7.42 17.79
C ALA A 425 24.72 -8.95 17.88
N TYR A 426 25.42 -9.69 17.01
CA TYR A 426 25.39 -11.16 17.02
C TYR A 426 26.74 -11.81 17.32
N ILE A 427 27.85 -11.07 17.28
CA ILE A 427 29.15 -11.58 17.72
C ILE A 427 29.26 -11.40 19.25
N PRO A 428 29.43 -12.48 20.04
CA PRO A 428 29.31 -12.44 21.50
C PRO A 428 30.59 -12.00 22.22
N TYR A 429 31.36 -11.07 21.66
CA TYR A 429 32.65 -10.65 22.25
C TYR A 429 32.51 -9.58 23.35
N TRP A 430 31.51 -8.69 23.25
CA TRP A 430 31.34 -7.55 24.17
C TRP A 430 29.93 -7.51 24.83
N GLN A 431 29.19 -8.61 24.76
CA GLN A 431 27.79 -8.74 25.19
C GLN A 431 27.67 -9.28 26.62
N ASN A 432 28.36 -8.66 27.59
CA ASN A 432 28.32 -9.07 28.98
C ASN A 432 27.90 -7.92 29.91
N GLY A 433 27.00 -8.21 30.85
CA GLY A 433 26.49 -7.22 31.82
C GLY A 433 25.92 -5.98 31.14
N LEU A 434 26.44 -4.80 31.48
CA LEU A 434 26.02 -3.53 30.86
C LEU A 434 26.34 -3.45 29.35
N GLY A 435 27.34 -4.19 28.88
CA GLY A 435 27.72 -4.23 27.47
C GLY A 435 26.58 -4.72 26.59
N GLU A 436 25.84 -5.75 27.02
CA GLU A 436 24.68 -6.27 26.31
C GLU A 436 23.60 -5.20 26.14
N THR A 437 23.25 -4.47 27.19
CA THR A 437 22.26 -3.38 27.14
C THR A 437 22.69 -2.25 26.20
N ILE A 438 23.98 -1.86 26.25
CA ILE A 438 24.51 -0.81 25.37
C ILE A 438 24.42 -1.24 23.90
N ILE A 439 24.83 -2.47 23.58
CA ILE A 439 24.77 -3.02 22.22
C ILE A 439 23.33 -3.16 21.76
N GLN A 440 22.43 -3.58 22.65
CA GLN A 440 21.01 -3.69 22.32
C GLN A 440 20.41 -2.34 21.96
N GLY A 441 20.70 -1.29 22.73
CA GLY A 441 20.26 0.08 22.43
C GLY A 441 20.86 0.60 21.14
N TYR A 442 22.14 0.33 20.92
CA TYR A 442 22.81 0.64 19.67
C TYR A 442 22.14 -0.08 18.48
N TYR A 443 21.98 -1.39 18.53
CA TYR A 443 21.36 -2.20 17.48
C TYR A 443 19.94 -1.74 17.16
N MET A 444 19.10 -1.59 18.18
CA MET A 444 17.71 -1.17 18.04
C MET A 444 17.60 0.19 17.37
N HIS A 445 18.33 1.19 17.89
CA HIS A 445 18.23 2.55 17.36
C HIS A 445 18.85 2.66 15.97
N GLN A 446 20.05 2.11 15.76
CA GLN A 446 20.69 2.11 14.43
C GLN A 446 19.87 1.33 13.40
N GLY A 447 19.16 0.28 13.81
CA GLY A 447 18.20 -0.40 12.95
C GLY A 447 17.17 0.59 12.39
N VAL A 448 16.49 1.35 13.24
CA VAL A 448 15.49 2.34 12.77
C VAL A 448 16.13 3.44 11.91
N GLY A 449 17.24 4.04 12.36
CA GLY A 449 17.84 5.19 11.69
C GLY A 449 18.67 4.89 10.47
N MET A 450 19.60 3.96 10.61
CA MET A 450 20.62 3.70 9.60
C MET A 450 20.15 2.65 8.61
N TRP A 451 19.30 1.71 8.99
CA TRP A 451 18.66 0.83 8.02
C TRP A 451 17.42 1.48 7.41
N PHE A 452 16.35 1.73 8.17
CA PHE A 452 15.08 2.15 7.58
C PHE A 452 15.09 3.60 7.13
N MET A 453 15.42 4.54 8.01
CA MET A 453 15.33 5.96 7.67
C MET A 453 16.34 6.33 6.59
N LEU A 454 17.61 6.00 6.76
CA LEU A 454 18.66 6.34 5.80
C LEU A 454 18.35 5.75 4.41
N PHE A 455 17.96 4.48 4.32
CA PHE A 455 17.61 3.88 3.04
C PHE A 455 16.37 4.56 2.42
N THR A 456 15.31 4.78 3.21
CA THR A 456 14.07 5.41 2.74
C THR A 456 14.31 6.84 2.27
N LEU A 457 15.14 7.63 2.95
CA LEU A 457 15.54 8.96 2.48
C LEU A 457 16.22 8.87 1.10
N GLY A 458 17.10 7.89 0.88
CA GLY A 458 17.70 7.62 -0.43
C GLY A 458 16.66 7.34 -1.52
N ILE A 459 15.60 6.58 -1.19
CA ILE A 459 14.46 6.32 -2.08
C ILE A 459 13.71 7.62 -2.40
N VAL A 460 13.44 8.46 -1.39
CA VAL A 460 12.74 9.75 -1.56
C VAL A 460 13.54 10.71 -2.44
N TYR A 461 14.86 10.79 -2.25
CA TYR A 461 15.75 11.61 -3.09
C TYR A 461 15.65 11.26 -4.57
N TYR A 462 15.24 10.04 -4.93
CA TYR A 462 14.98 9.66 -6.30
C TYR A 462 13.53 9.94 -6.71
N PHE A 463 12.55 9.39 -5.98
CA PHE A 463 11.17 9.38 -6.43
C PHE A 463 10.48 10.74 -6.28
N LEU A 464 10.78 11.52 -5.24
CA LEU A 464 10.12 12.80 -5.03
C LEU A 464 10.36 13.80 -6.18
N PRO A 465 11.62 14.13 -6.56
CA PRO A 465 11.88 15.00 -7.71
C PRO A 465 11.33 14.41 -9.00
N GLN A 466 11.39 13.08 -9.17
CA GLN A 466 10.81 12.39 -10.32
C GLN A 466 9.29 12.54 -10.42
N GLN A 467 8.55 12.47 -9.31
CA GLN A 467 7.09 12.65 -9.29
C GLN A 467 6.71 14.12 -9.52
N LEU A 468 7.53 15.04 -9.02
CA LEU A 468 7.31 16.47 -9.22
C LEU A 468 7.80 16.97 -10.59
N ASN A 469 8.57 16.16 -11.33
CA ASN A 469 9.29 16.55 -12.53
C ASN A 469 10.08 17.86 -12.30
N LYS A 470 10.82 17.90 -11.19
CA LYS A 470 11.64 19.04 -10.76
C LYS A 470 12.98 18.55 -10.22
N PRO A 471 14.05 19.35 -10.32
CA PRO A 471 15.26 19.06 -9.58
C PRO A 471 14.99 19.11 -8.07
N ILE A 472 15.80 18.39 -7.30
CA ILE A 472 15.80 18.54 -5.84
C ILE A 472 16.19 20.00 -5.49
N TYR A 473 15.56 20.57 -4.46
CA TYR A 473 15.74 21.98 -4.13
C TYR A 473 17.20 22.38 -3.89
N SER A 474 17.93 21.65 -3.04
CA SER A 474 19.32 21.94 -2.73
C SER A 474 20.15 20.68 -2.60
N TYR A 475 21.19 20.57 -3.43
CA TYR A 475 22.17 19.50 -3.34
C TYR A 475 22.98 19.59 -2.05
N SER A 476 23.41 20.80 -1.66
CA SER A 476 24.17 21.04 -0.43
C SER A 476 23.40 20.68 0.84
N LEU A 477 22.09 20.96 0.89
CA LEU A 477 21.25 20.49 2.01
C LEU A 477 21.18 18.96 2.07
N GLY A 478 21.18 18.30 0.91
CA GLY A 478 21.24 16.84 0.85
C GLY A 478 22.54 16.28 1.44
N ILE A 479 23.68 16.88 1.09
CA ILE A 479 25.00 16.53 1.63
C ILE A 479 25.05 16.79 3.14
N LEU A 480 24.60 17.97 3.58
CA LEU A 480 24.56 18.32 5.00
C LEU A 480 23.73 17.32 5.79
N ALA A 481 22.53 17.00 5.29
CA ALA A 481 21.65 16.01 5.91
C ALA A 481 22.33 14.63 5.99
N PHE A 482 23.04 14.20 4.94
CA PHE A 482 23.67 12.89 4.90
C PHE A 482 24.79 12.75 5.95
N TRP A 483 25.72 13.71 5.98
CA TRP A 483 26.88 13.62 6.88
C TRP A 483 26.51 13.89 8.33
N SER A 484 25.62 14.86 8.58
CA SER A 484 25.14 15.11 9.94
C SER A 484 24.30 13.95 10.49
N GLN A 485 23.50 13.28 9.64
CA GLN A 485 22.83 12.03 10.01
C GLN A 485 23.83 10.96 10.46
N ILE A 486 24.91 10.73 9.71
CA ILE A 486 25.93 9.74 10.09
C ILE A 486 26.60 10.11 11.42
N ILE A 487 27.00 11.38 11.59
CA ILE A 487 27.69 11.84 12.79
C ILE A 487 26.80 11.73 14.03
N PHE A 488 25.57 12.27 13.97
CA PHE A 488 24.73 12.34 15.15
C PHE A 488 24.03 11.01 15.43
N TYR A 489 23.47 10.34 14.42
CA TYR A 489 22.66 9.15 14.66
C TYR A 489 23.46 7.99 15.25
N THR A 490 24.73 7.88 14.87
CA THR A 490 25.64 6.84 15.39
C THR A 490 25.88 6.94 16.90
N LEU A 491 25.61 8.10 17.53
CA LEU A 491 25.85 8.34 18.95
C LEU A 491 24.64 8.04 19.86
N ILE A 492 23.46 7.78 19.30
CA ILE A 492 22.19 7.93 20.03
C ILE A 492 21.73 6.65 20.75
N GLY A 493 22.36 5.49 20.51
CA GLY A 493 21.86 4.19 20.97
C GLY A 493 21.41 4.10 22.44
N THR A 494 22.11 4.77 23.36
CA THR A 494 21.82 4.71 24.80
C THR A 494 20.71 5.66 25.26
N HIS A 495 20.10 6.47 24.38
CA HIS A 495 18.96 7.32 24.74
C HIS A 495 17.68 6.53 25.10
N HIS A 496 17.63 5.24 24.76
CA HIS A 496 16.56 4.33 25.18
C HIS A 496 16.69 3.91 26.64
N PHE A 497 17.82 4.21 27.27
CA PHE A 497 18.18 3.71 28.59
C PHE A 497 18.61 4.86 29.52
N VAL A 498 18.00 6.02 29.33
CA VAL A 498 18.18 7.16 30.24
C VAL A 498 17.62 6.75 31.61
N PHE A 499 18.38 7.06 32.69
CA PHE A 499 18.14 6.59 34.06
C PHE A 499 18.33 5.09 34.31
N SER A 500 18.90 4.34 33.37
CA SER A 500 19.35 2.96 33.62
C SER A 500 20.71 2.90 34.32
N ALA A 501 21.21 1.69 34.57
CA ALA A 501 22.55 1.43 35.11
C ALA A 501 23.70 1.76 34.12
N ILE A 502 23.42 2.18 32.88
CA ILE A 502 24.44 2.63 31.92
C ILE A 502 25.13 3.90 32.45
N PRO A 503 26.46 4.06 32.27
CA PRO A 503 27.18 5.26 32.73
C PRO A 503 26.51 6.57 32.30
N TRP A 504 26.36 7.50 33.24
CA TRP A 504 25.66 8.77 33.05
C TRP A 504 26.22 9.63 31.91
N TRP A 505 27.56 9.62 31.74
CA TRP A 505 28.22 10.34 30.66
C TRP A 505 27.80 9.79 29.29
N LEU A 506 27.64 8.47 29.15
CA LEU A 506 27.25 7.81 27.90
C LEU A 506 25.80 8.12 27.56
N GLN A 507 24.90 8.16 28.56
CA GLN A 507 23.53 8.64 28.39
C GLN A 507 23.54 10.10 27.91
N THR A 508 24.39 10.96 28.50
CA THR A 508 24.50 12.38 28.12
C THR A 508 24.96 12.56 26.68
N VAL A 509 25.96 11.79 26.23
CA VAL A 509 26.43 11.82 24.83
C VAL A 509 25.29 11.46 23.87
N ALA A 510 24.48 10.45 24.18
CA ALA A 510 23.35 10.07 23.35
C ALA A 510 22.23 11.14 23.32
N ILE A 511 22.01 11.85 24.42
CA ILE A 511 21.08 13.00 24.46
C ILE A 511 21.60 14.14 23.58
N VAL A 512 22.90 14.45 23.63
CA VAL A 512 23.52 15.46 22.76
C VAL A 512 23.43 15.04 21.29
N GLY A 513 23.70 13.77 20.97
CA GLY A 513 23.47 13.22 19.63
C GLY A 513 22.02 13.37 19.18
N SER A 514 21.06 13.08 20.07
CA SER A 514 19.62 13.22 19.80
C SER A 514 19.21 14.66 19.53
N ALA A 515 19.79 15.63 20.24
CA ALA A 515 19.60 17.05 19.96
C ALA A 515 20.23 17.45 18.62
N GLY A 516 21.42 16.92 18.31
CA GLY A 516 22.11 17.15 17.05
C GLY A 516 21.33 16.69 15.82
N MET A 517 20.45 15.68 15.97
CA MET A 517 19.54 15.21 14.91
C MET A 517 18.59 16.27 14.35
N ILE A 518 18.38 17.37 15.06
CA ILE A 518 17.65 18.53 14.53
C ILE A 518 18.27 18.99 13.20
N ILE A 519 19.60 18.98 13.07
CA ILE A 519 20.30 19.44 11.86
C ILE A 519 19.91 18.60 10.62
N PRO A 520 20.13 17.28 10.57
CA PRO A 520 19.74 16.47 9.41
C PRO A 520 18.24 16.44 9.17
N VAL A 521 17.41 16.48 10.23
CA VAL A 521 15.94 16.49 10.09
C VAL A 521 15.47 17.76 9.41
N PHE A 522 15.92 18.94 9.86
CA PHE A 522 15.57 20.21 9.23
C PHE A 522 16.14 20.30 7.81
N ALA A 523 17.40 19.89 7.60
CA ALA A 523 18.02 19.92 6.28
C ALA A 523 17.24 19.05 5.27
N GLY A 524 16.92 17.79 5.63
CA GLY A 524 16.16 16.88 4.78
C GLY A 524 14.72 17.34 4.55
N THR A 525 14.00 17.73 5.61
CA THR A 525 12.61 18.21 5.51
C THR A 525 12.51 19.45 4.63
N THR A 526 13.39 20.43 4.86
CA THR A 526 13.45 21.66 4.06
C THR A 526 13.73 21.34 2.60
N ASN A 527 14.66 20.43 2.33
CA ASN A 527 14.99 20.02 0.97
C ASN A 527 13.78 19.41 0.25
N PHE A 528 13.04 18.51 0.92
CA PHE A 528 11.87 17.87 0.32
C PHE A 528 10.68 18.83 0.17
N LEU A 529 10.34 19.61 1.20
CA LEU A 529 9.21 20.55 1.13
C LEU A 529 9.46 21.66 0.11
N LEU A 530 10.68 22.23 0.05
CA LEU A 530 10.99 23.27 -0.93
C LEU A 530 11.12 22.72 -2.36
N THR A 531 11.27 21.40 -2.55
CA THR A 531 11.15 20.78 -3.87
C THR A 531 9.72 20.89 -4.43
N PHE A 532 8.70 21.01 -3.57
CA PHE A 532 7.32 21.32 -3.98
C PHE A 532 7.12 22.79 -4.39
N LYS A 533 8.08 23.69 -4.16
CA LYS A 533 7.94 25.12 -4.48
C LYS A 533 7.57 25.31 -5.95
N GLY A 534 6.45 26.00 -6.20
CA GLY A 534 5.89 26.18 -7.54
C GLY A 534 5.35 24.90 -8.21
N ALA A 535 5.09 23.83 -7.45
CA ALA A 535 4.51 22.57 -7.91
C ALA A 535 3.37 22.05 -7.01
N TRP A 536 2.96 22.82 -5.99
CA TRP A 536 1.88 22.46 -5.06
C TRP A 536 0.56 22.11 -5.77
N TYR A 537 0.29 22.70 -6.93
CA TYR A 537 -0.88 22.36 -7.75
C TYR A 537 -0.90 20.89 -8.19
N LYS A 538 0.25 20.20 -8.26
CA LYS A 538 0.31 18.77 -8.61
C LYS A 538 -0.23 17.85 -7.50
N LEU A 539 -0.35 18.35 -6.28
CA LEU A 539 -0.82 17.56 -5.15
C LEU A 539 -2.27 17.10 -5.34
N LYS A 540 -3.15 18.00 -5.79
CA LYS A 540 -4.54 17.65 -6.13
C LYS A 540 -4.62 16.67 -7.30
N ASP A 541 -3.70 16.78 -8.26
CA ASP A 541 -3.73 16.01 -9.49
C ASP A 541 -2.96 14.69 -9.37
N SER A 542 -2.40 14.34 -8.20
CA SER A 542 -1.58 13.14 -8.04
C SER A 542 -2.00 12.26 -6.88
N TYR A 543 -2.09 10.95 -7.11
CA TYR A 543 -2.36 9.98 -6.06
C TYR A 543 -1.11 9.55 -5.26
N THR A 544 0.11 9.87 -5.72
CA THR A 544 1.36 9.54 -5.02
C THR A 544 1.85 10.66 -4.12
N LEU A 545 1.69 11.92 -4.54
CA LEU A 545 2.22 13.09 -3.84
C LEU A 545 1.60 13.32 -2.44
N PRO A 546 0.31 13.02 -2.18
CA PRO A 546 -0.24 13.08 -0.83
C PRO A 546 0.48 12.15 0.15
N PHE A 547 0.83 10.93 -0.28
CA PHE A 547 1.62 10.01 0.54
C PHE A 547 3.02 10.56 0.81
N PHE A 548 3.69 11.15 -0.20
CA PHE A 548 4.97 11.83 0.00
C PHE A 548 4.86 12.97 1.02
N LEU A 549 3.87 13.85 0.85
CA LEU A 549 3.69 15.01 1.71
C LEU A 549 3.46 14.58 3.17
N VAL A 550 2.55 13.64 3.40
CA VAL A 550 2.28 13.10 4.75
C VAL A 550 3.53 12.44 5.32
N GLY A 551 4.24 11.64 4.54
CA GLY A 551 5.50 11.01 4.96
C GLY A 551 6.59 12.03 5.33
N ILE A 552 6.70 13.14 4.60
CA ILE A 552 7.64 14.23 4.91
C ILE A 552 7.21 15.00 6.18
N ILE A 553 5.90 15.23 6.37
CA ILE A 553 5.38 15.87 7.58
C ILE A 553 5.68 15.01 8.80
N PHE A 554 5.40 13.70 8.74
CA PHE A 554 5.75 12.78 9.81
C PHE A 554 7.25 12.61 9.98
N TYR A 555 8.05 12.74 8.91
CA TYR A 555 9.51 12.75 9.03
C TYR A 555 9.97 13.90 9.90
N PHE A 556 9.41 15.09 9.70
CA PHE A 556 9.68 16.24 10.55
C PHE A 556 9.15 16.05 11.98
N THR A 557 7.86 15.78 12.14
CA THR A 557 7.22 15.75 13.46
C THR A 557 7.67 14.55 14.29
N GLY A 558 7.69 13.35 13.71
CA GLY A 558 8.12 12.12 14.39
C GLY A 558 9.59 12.16 14.78
N SER A 559 10.47 12.69 13.93
CA SER A 559 11.90 12.78 14.27
C SER A 559 12.16 13.82 15.36
N LEU A 560 11.50 14.99 15.31
CA LEU A 560 11.61 15.98 16.39
C LEU A 560 11.01 15.49 17.70
N GLN A 561 9.92 14.73 17.64
CA GLN A 561 9.36 14.05 18.81
C GLN A 561 10.39 13.07 19.41
N GLY A 562 11.11 12.31 18.60
CA GLY A 562 12.19 11.43 19.07
C GLY A 562 13.32 12.19 19.78
N THR A 563 13.71 13.36 19.26
CA THR A 563 14.64 14.26 19.97
C THR A 563 14.06 14.72 21.31
N ALA A 564 12.78 15.08 21.36
CA ALA A 564 12.13 15.50 22.59
C ALA A 564 12.06 14.36 23.62
N GLU A 565 11.79 13.13 23.21
CA GLU A 565 11.75 11.93 24.08
C GLU A 565 13.11 11.56 24.68
N ALA A 566 14.21 12.02 24.09
CA ALA A 566 15.55 11.76 24.60
C ALA A 566 15.91 12.63 25.81
N PHE A 567 15.26 13.78 26.00
CA PHE A 567 15.58 14.64 27.15
C PHE A 567 15.19 13.97 28.46
N ARG A 568 16.00 14.18 29.51
CA ARG A 568 15.81 13.52 30.80
C ARG A 568 14.41 13.73 31.38
N PHE A 569 13.91 14.96 31.37
CA PHE A 569 12.61 15.27 31.96
C PHE A 569 11.46 14.54 31.24
N THR A 570 11.42 14.62 29.91
CA THR A 570 10.40 13.96 29.09
C THR A 570 10.53 12.44 29.13
N ASN A 571 11.76 11.93 29.09
CA ASN A 571 12.04 10.51 29.22
C ASN A 571 11.55 9.96 30.57
N LEU A 572 11.77 10.69 31.67
CA LEU A 572 11.27 10.30 33.00
C LEU A 572 9.74 10.08 33.02
N VAL A 573 8.99 10.87 32.24
CA VAL A 573 7.52 10.76 32.15
C VAL A 573 7.09 9.67 31.16
N TRP A 574 7.74 9.59 30.00
CA TRP A 574 7.24 8.79 28.87
C TRP A 574 7.87 7.40 28.76
N HIS A 575 9.04 7.17 29.36
CA HIS A 575 9.70 5.87 29.30
C HIS A 575 8.84 4.79 29.97
N PHE A 576 8.83 3.58 29.38
CA PHE A 576 7.93 2.46 29.71
C PHE A 576 6.42 2.72 29.56
N THR A 577 6.00 3.86 28.99
CA THR A 577 4.59 4.13 28.69
C THR A 577 4.22 3.83 27.24
N ASP A 578 2.93 3.86 26.91
CA ASP A 578 2.46 3.69 25.53
C ASP A 578 2.80 4.89 24.62
N PHE A 579 3.36 5.98 25.17
CA PHE A 579 3.86 7.10 24.38
C PHE A 579 4.95 6.64 23.38
N THR A 580 5.89 5.82 23.84
CA THR A 580 6.97 5.27 22.99
C THR A 580 6.42 4.32 21.92
N VAL A 581 5.32 3.59 22.23
CA VAL A 581 4.64 2.75 21.23
C VAL A 581 4.03 3.63 20.13
N ALA A 582 3.40 4.74 20.51
CA ALA A 582 2.86 5.70 19.56
C ALA A 582 3.95 6.37 18.70
N HIS A 583 5.07 6.76 19.32
CA HIS A 583 6.26 7.28 18.63
C HIS A 583 6.76 6.31 17.55
N SER A 584 6.94 5.04 17.90
CA SER A 584 7.38 4.00 16.97
C SER A 584 6.41 3.84 15.79
N HIS A 585 5.09 3.92 16.04
CA HIS A 585 4.11 3.84 14.95
C HIS A 585 4.11 5.10 14.08
N ILE A 586 4.24 6.30 14.65
CA ILE A 586 4.38 7.53 13.85
C ILE A 586 5.61 7.46 12.96
N THR A 587 6.73 6.97 13.47
CA THR A 587 7.99 6.92 12.71
C THR A 587 7.97 5.78 11.68
N MET A 588 7.73 4.54 12.08
CA MET A 588 7.74 3.40 11.15
C MET A 588 6.54 3.40 10.20
N TYR A 589 5.34 3.76 10.66
CA TYR A 589 4.17 3.79 9.79
C TYR A 589 4.07 5.14 9.07
N GLY A 590 4.00 6.23 9.83
CA GLY A 590 3.80 7.58 9.29
C GLY A 590 4.91 8.06 8.36
N ILE A 591 6.16 7.66 8.60
CA ILE A 591 7.29 7.98 7.71
C ILE A 591 7.53 6.85 6.71
N ILE A 592 7.99 5.69 7.19
CA ILE A 592 8.52 4.63 6.30
C ILE A 592 7.39 4.07 5.42
N CYS A 593 6.27 3.60 5.99
CA CYS A 593 5.20 3.01 5.19
C CYS A 593 4.60 4.01 4.18
N PHE A 594 4.30 5.25 4.60
CA PHE A 594 3.76 6.27 3.68
C PHE A 594 4.72 6.58 2.51
N LEU A 595 6.01 6.74 2.77
CA LEU A 595 7.00 6.99 1.73
C LEU A 595 7.18 5.77 0.81
N LEU A 596 7.21 4.54 1.37
CA LEU A 596 7.27 3.31 0.57
C LEU A 596 6.03 3.16 -0.31
N TRP A 597 4.83 3.37 0.22
CA TRP A 597 3.60 3.34 -0.59
C TRP A 597 3.62 4.39 -1.70
N ALA A 598 4.07 5.60 -1.41
CA ALA A 598 4.21 6.66 -2.42
C ALA A 598 5.10 6.20 -3.59
N CYS A 599 6.22 5.56 -3.26
CA CYS A 599 7.20 5.05 -4.22
C CYS A 599 6.68 3.80 -4.96
N MET A 600 5.97 2.91 -4.28
CA MET A 600 5.36 1.72 -4.88
C MET A 600 4.28 2.12 -5.88
N TYR A 601 3.37 3.02 -5.50
CA TYR A 601 2.36 3.59 -6.40
C TYR A 601 2.99 4.40 -7.55
N ALA A 602 4.20 4.92 -7.38
CA ALA A 602 4.95 5.58 -8.44
C ALA A 602 5.62 4.62 -9.42
N VAL A 603 6.13 3.47 -8.96
CA VAL A 603 6.96 2.55 -9.75
C VAL A 603 6.16 1.42 -10.39
N ILE A 604 5.17 0.86 -9.71
CA ILE A 604 4.44 -0.32 -10.19
C ILE A 604 3.75 -0.03 -11.53
N PRO A 605 3.01 1.09 -11.71
CA PRO A 605 2.43 1.41 -13.01
C PRO A 605 3.46 1.59 -14.13
N ARG A 606 4.69 1.98 -13.80
CA ARG A 606 5.78 2.10 -14.78
C ARG A 606 6.32 0.74 -15.21
N LEU A 607 6.28 -0.25 -14.31
CA LEU A 607 6.71 -1.62 -14.60
C LEU A 607 5.63 -2.45 -15.29
N THR A 608 4.35 -2.19 -15.00
CA THR A 608 3.22 -3.01 -15.49
C THR A 608 2.37 -2.34 -16.57
N GLY A 609 2.52 -1.02 -16.76
CA GLY A 609 1.68 -0.21 -17.65
C GLY A 609 0.24 -0.01 -17.15
N LYS A 610 -0.04 -0.33 -15.88
CA LYS A 610 -1.41 -0.35 -15.32
C LYS A 610 -1.49 0.45 -14.03
N GLU A 611 -2.57 1.22 -13.89
CA GLU A 611 -2.85 2.02 -12.70
C GLU A 611 -3.95 1.40 -11.83
N ALA A 612 -3.88 1.63 -10.53
CA ALA A 612 -4.93 1.23 -9.61
C ALA A 612 -6.13 2.20 -9.65
N PRO A 613 -7.34 1.76 -9.28
CA PRO A 613 -8.50 2.65 -9.20
C PRO A 613 -8.27 3.77 -8.16
N GLN A 614 -8.58 5.01 -8.53
CA GLN A 614 -8.31 6.18 -7.68
C GLN A 614 -9.07 6.14 -6.36
N ILE A 615 -10.33 5.68 -6.37
CA ILE A 615 -11.16 5.58 -5.17
C ILE A 615 -10.52 4.65 -4.14
N THR A 616 -9.96 3.53 -4.58
CA THR A 616 -9.33 2.56 -3.68
C THR A 616 -7.94 3.00 -3.23
N ILE A 617 -7.23 3.84 -4.00
CA ILE A 617 -6.02 4.51 -3.51
C ILE A 617 -6.38 5.57 -2.44
N GLY A 618 -7.43 6.36 -2.68
CA GLY A 618 -7.93 7.34 -1.72
C GLY A 618 -8.40 6.69 -0.42
N ALA A 619 -9.12 5.56 -0.51
CA ALA A 619 -9.51 4.77 0.66
C ALA A 619 -8.29 4.27 1.45
N HIS A 620 -7.28 3.71 0.75
CA HIS A 620 -6.02 3.33 1.39
C HIS A 620 -5.36 4.51 2.12
N PHE A 621 -5.22 5.66 1.45
CA PHE A 621 -4.60 6.85 2.03
C PHE A 621 -5.32 7.32 3.31
N TRP A 622 -6.63 7.56 3.23
CA TRP A 622 -7.38 8.13 4.34
C TRP A 622 -7.54 7.16 5.51
N LEU A 623 -7.76 5.87 5.24
CA LEU A 623 -7.84 4.87 6.30
C LEU A 623 -6.50 4.69 7.01
N ALA A 624 -5.38 4.71 6.26
CA ALA A 624 -4.05 4.66 6.84
C ALA A 624 -3.76 5.90 7.72
N LEU A 625 -4.10 7.10 7.23
CA LEU A 625 -3.82 8.35 7.93
C LEU A 625 -4.71 8.51 9.18
N ILE A 626 -6.02 8.40 9.02
CA ILE A 626 -6.98 8.53 10.13
C ILE A 626 -6.75 7.42 11.14
N GLY A 627 -6.52 6.18 10.68
CA GLY A 627 -6.17 5.05 11.54
C GLY A 627 -4.93 5.31 12.38
N LEU A 628 -3.84 5.81 11.77
CA LEU A 628 -2.63 6.18 12.49
C LEU A 628 -2.89 7.26 13.54
N LEU A 629 -3.68 8.29 13.22
CA LEU A 629 -3.99 9.36 14.19
C LEU A 629 -4.83 8.85 15.37
N PHE A 630 -5.83 8.00 15.10
CA PHE A 630 -6.65 7.36 16.13
C PHE A 630 -5.86 6.35 16.96
N TYR A 631 -4.78 5.83 16.42
CA TYR A 631 -3.83 4.99 17.15
C TYR A 631 -2.90 5.83 18.02
N ALA A 632 -2.21 6.80 17.44
CA ALA A 632 -1.08 7.46 18.09
C ALA A 632 -1.51 8.51 19.12
N ILE A 633 -2.48 9.37 18.80
CA ILE A 633 -2.86 10.49 19.69
C ILE A 633 -3.40 9.98 21.04
N PRO A 634 -4.32 9.00 21.09
CA PRO A 634 -4.83 8.49 22.36
C PRO A 634 -3.74 7.79 23.19
N LEU A 635 -2.83 7.04 22.56
CA LEU A 635 -1.72 6.41 23.26
C LEU A 635 -0.71 7.41 23.82
N MET A 636 -0.43 8.51 23.12
CA MET A 636 0.43 9.57 23.65
C MET A 636 -0.20 10.25 24.86
N TYR A 637 -1.50 10.58 24.77
CA TYR A 637 -2.21 11.19 25.88
C TYR A 637 -2.27 10.24 27.09
N GLY A 638 -2.78 9.02 26.88
CA GLY A 638 -2.89 8.00 27.92
C GLY A 638 -1.52 7.63 28.51
N GLY A 639 -0.49 7.48 27.68
CA GLY A 639 0.88 7.21 28.10
C GLY A 639 1.44 8.33 28.99
N THR A 640 1.18 9.60 28.65
CA THR A 640 1.56 10.74 29.49
C THR A 640 0.85 10.69 30.85
N MET A 641 -0.46 10.46 30.86
CA MET A 641 -1.24 10.37 32.10
C MET A 641 -0.79 9.20 32.98
N LYS A 642 -0.46 8.06 32.37
CA LYS A 642 0.09 6.88 33.06
C LYS A 642 1.45 7.20 33.69
N GLY A 643 2.35 7.85 32.95
CA GLY A 643 3.66 8.28 33.47
C GLY A 643 3.53 9.22 34.67
N LEU A 644 2.68 10.23 34.57
CA LEU A 644 2.40 11.16 35.67
C LEU A 644 1.80 10.46 36.89
N ALA A 645 0.90 9.50 36.69
CA ALA A 645 0.33 8.71 37.79
C ALA A 645 1.40 7.89 38.52
N TRP A 646 2.33 7.26 37.79
CA TRP A 646 3.44 6.53 38.39
C TRP A 646 4.40 7.43 39.16
N MET A 647 4.71 8.62 38.63
CA MET A 647 5.53 9.61 39.34
C MET A 647 4.89 10.13 40.64
N GLN A 648 3.55 10.10 40.73
CA GLN A 648 2.80 10.42 41.95
C GLN A 648 2.75 9.26 42.96
N GLY A 649 3.33 8.10 42.64
CA GLY A 649 3.30 6.92 43.50
C GLY A 649 1.95 6.19 43.54
N LYS A 650 1.08 6.40 42.53
CA LYS A 650 -0.19 5.66 42.44
C LYS A 650 0.06 4.16 42.21
N PRO A 651 -0.81 3.27 42.71
CA PRO A 651 -0.73 1.84 42.43
C PRO A 651 -0.63 1.54 40.93
N PHE A 652 0.20 0.57 40.55
CA PHE A 652 0.42 0.21 39.13
C PHE A 652 -0.89 -0.12 38.41
N MET A 653 -1.80 -0.83 39.08
CA MET A 653 -3.10 -1.23 38.53
C MET A 653 -3.99 -0.05 38.16
N ASP A 654 -3.89 1.09 38.85
CA ASP A 654 -4.64 2.29 38.49
C ASP A 654 -4.20 2.82 37.13
N GLY A 655 -2.90 2.73 36.83
CA GLY A 655 -2.34 3.05 35.51
C GLY A 655 -2.81 2.09 34.41
N VAL A 656 -3.00 0.81 34.73
CA VAL A 656 -3.56 -0.19 33.79
C VAL A 656 -5.03 0.11 33.49
N VAL A 657 -5.84 0.35 34.53
CA VAL A 657 -7.27 0.68 34.39
C VAL A 657 -7.45 2.00 33.63
N LEU A 658 -6.62 3.01 33.93
CA LEU A 658 -6.59 4.28 33.21
C LEU A 658 -6.34 4.09 31.70
N MET A 659 -5.51 3.12 31.32
CA MET A 659 -5.14 2.90 29.92
C MET A 659 -6.22 2.20 29.08
N ALA A 660 -7.15 1.48 29.69
CA ALA A 660 -8.17 0.70 29.00
C ALA A 660 -8.91 1.45 27.86
N PRO A 661 -9.46 2.68 28.05
CA PRO A 661 -10.10 3.42 26.96
C PRO A 661 -9.14 3.81 25.83
N TYR A 662 -7.87 4.07 26.13
CA TYR A 662 -6.86 4.43 25.12
C TYR A 662 -6.43 3.21 24.30
N TRP A 663 -6.38 2.01 24.91
CA TRP A 663 -6.15 0.76 24.18
C TRP A 663 -7.33 0.38 23.28
N LEU A 664 -8.56 0.74 23.63
CA LEU A 664 -9.70 0.60 22.72
C LEU A 664 -9.53 1.47 21.47
N TRP A 665 -9.16 2.74 21.64
CA TRP A 665 -8.89 3.62 20.50
C TRP A 665 -7.72 3.14 19.64
N ARG A 666 -6.67 2.59 20.28
CA ARG A 666 -5.59 1.91 19.58
C ARG A 666 -6.10 0.77 18.70
N ALA A 667 -6.98 -0.09 19.21
CA ALA A 667 -7.56 -1.18 18.42
C ALA A 667 -8.41 -0.64 17.26
N ILE A 668 -9.25 0.38 17.48
CA ILE A 668 -10.04 1.03 16.41
C ILE A 668 -9.13 1.61 15.32
N GLY A 669 -8.09 2.37 15.71
CA GLY A 669 -7.10 2.92 14.78
C GLY A 669 -6.36 1.82 14.03
N GLY A 670 -5.97 0.76 14.73
CA GLY A 670 -5.35 -0.45 14.18
C GLY A 670 -6.22 -1.13 13.12
N THR A 671 -7.53 -1.28 13.38
CA THR A 671 -8.49 -1.83 12.42
C THR A 671 -8.52 -0.98 11.14
N LEU A 672 -8.57 0.35 11.26
CA LEU A 672 -8.57 1.26 10.09
C LEU A 672 -7.27 1.12 9.29
N MET A 673 -6.12 1.06 9.96
CA MET A 673 -4.82 0.83 9.33
C MET A 673 -4.79 -0.54 8.61
N TRP A 674 -5.27 -1.60 9.26
CA TRP A 674 -5.32 -2.94 8.69
C TRP A 674 -6.23 -3.01 7.45
N VAL A 675 -7.42 -2.42 7.50
CA VAL A 675 -8.32 -2.32 6.33
C VAL A 675 -7.65 -1.53 5.20
N SER A 676 -6.87 -0.49 5.52
CA SER A 676 -6.10 0.25 4.51
C SER A 676 -5.12 -0.66 3.76
N HIS A 677 -4.47 -1.61 4.44
CA HIS A 677 -3.55 -2.56 3.80
C HIS A 677 -4.27 -3.53 2.86
N LEU A 678 -5.51 -3.90 3.16
CA LEU A 678 -6.34 -4.69 2.23
C LEU A 678 -6.61 -3.90 0.94
N PHE A 679 -6.90 -2.60 1.04
CA PHE A 679 -7.02 -1.74 -0.14
C PHE A 679 -5.70 -1.63 -0.90
N PHE A 680 -4.56 -1.50 -0.20
CA PHE A 680 -3.24 -1.51 -0.82
C PHE A 680 -2.96 -2.80 -1.59
N ALA A 681 -3.22 -3.96 -0.98
CA ALA A 681 -3.05 -5.26 -1.61
C ALA A 681 -3.98 -5.44 -2.82
N TYR A 682 -5.23 -4.99 -2.72
CA TYR A 682 -6.16 -4.97 -3.85
C TYR A 682 -5.66 -4.07 -5.00
N ASN A 683 -5.12 -2.89 -4.68
CA ASN A 683 -4.56 -1.99 -5.68
C ASN A 683 -3.34 -2.60 -6.36
N LEU A 684 -2.44 -3.22 -5.59
CA LEU A 684 -1.29 -3.95 -6.11
C LEU A 684 -1.74 -5.07 -7.06
N TYR A 685 -2.70 -5.90 -6.63
CA TYR A 685 -3.28 -6.94 -7.47
C TYR A 685 -3.85 -6.38 -8.78
N LYS A 686 -4.58 -5.26 -8.73
CA LYS A 686 -5.14 -4.59 -9.91
C LYS A 686 -4.08 -4.05 -10.87
N MET A 687 -2.97 -3.53 -10.35
CA MET A 687 -1.87 -3.04 -11.18
C MET A 687 -1.05 -4.18 -11.81
N MET A 688 -1.13 -5.41 -11.29
CA MET A 688 -0.39 -6.55 -11.83
C MET A 688 -1.24 -7.41 -12.76
N THR A 689 -2.49 -7.70 -12.39
CA THR A 689 -3.31 -8.65 -13.16
C THR A 689 -3.66 -8.15 -14.55
N SER A 690 -3.47 -9.02 -15.55
CA SER A 690 -3.89 -8.79 -16.92
C SER A 690 -5.39 -9.05 -17.04
N SER A 691 -6.20 -8.02 -16.79
CA SER A 691 -7.51 -7.99 -17.42
C SER A 691 -7.30 -7.43 -18.82
N LYS A 692 -6.98 -8.30 -19.79
CA LYS A 692 -7.08 -7.95 -21.20
C LYS A 692 -8.56 -7.61 -21.41
N GLU A 693 -8.92 -6.34 -21.34
CA GLU A 693 -10.23 -5.94 -21.82
C GLU A 693 -10.24 -6.30 -23.29
N LEU A 694 -11.01 -7.34 -23.62
CA LEU A 694 -11.15 -7.76 -25.00
C LEU A 694 -11.65 -6.53 -25.78
N ASN A 695 -10.81 -6.00 -26.66
CA ASN A 695 -11.23 -5.01 -27.62
C ASN A 695 -11.96 -5.74 -28.73
N VAL A 696 -13.16 -5.26 -29.07
CA VAL A 696 -14.01 -5.85 -30.11
C VAL A 696 -13.27 -5.85 -31.46
N ALA A 697 -12.49 -4.79 -31.74
CA ALA A 697 -11.68 -4.67 -32.94
C ALA A 697 -10.54 -5.70 -33.03
N ASP A 698 -9.79 -5.90 -31.94
CA ASP A 698 -8.72 -6.92 -31.88
C ASP A 698 -9.26 -8.33 -32.09
N LEU A 699 -10.40 -8.64 -31.46
CA LEU A 699 -11.07 -9.92 -31.63
C LEU A 699 -11.57 -10.11 -33.07
N ALA A 700 -12.16 -9.07 -33.68
CA ALA A 700 -12.63 -9.13 -35.06
C ALA A 700 -11.47 -9.36 -36.05
N LEU A 701 -10.32 -8.72 -35.84
CA LEU A 701 -9.11 -8.93 -36.64
C LEU A 701 -8.49 -10.31 -36.43
N GLN A 702 -8.53 -10.85 -35.21
CA GLN A 702 -8.14 -12.24 -34.94
C GLN A 702 -9.01 -13.23 -35.70
N GLU A 703 -10.32 -13.01 -35.72
CA GLU A 703 -11.27 -13.87 -36.43
C GLU A 703 -11.12 -13.76 -37.96
N LEU A 704 -10.95 -12.54 -38.48
CA LEU A 704 -10.68 -12.30 -39.90
C LEU A 704 -9.35 -12.94 -40.36
N SER A 705 -8.29 -12.85 -39.56
CA SER A 705 -7.00 -13.48 -39.88
C SER A 705 -7.03 -15.00 -39.78
N ALA A 706 -7.76 -15.56 -38.82
CA ALA A 706 -8.01 -17.00 -38.73
C ALA A 706 -8.78 -17.51 -39.96
N ASN A 707 -9.76 -16.75 -40.46
CA ASN A 707 -10.48 -17.09 -41.67
C ASN A 707 -9.62 -16.98 -42.94
N ALA A 708 -8.53 -16.19 -42.94
CA ALA A 708 -7.68 -15.93 -44.10
C ALA A 708 -6.41 -16.79 -44.20
N ASN A 709 -6.19 -17.75 -43.29
CA ASN A 709 -4.97 -18.58 -43.23
C ASN A 709 -3.65 -17.76 -43.22
N ILE A 710 -3.69 -16.51 -42.74
CA ILE A 710 -2.49 -15.69 -42.57
C ILE A 710 -1.88 -16.07 -41.23
N ALA A 711 -0.60 -16.46 -41.23
CA ALA A 711 0.13 -16.83 -40.03
C ALA A 711 -0.04 -15.74 -38.96
N GLN A 712 -0.57 -16.12 -37.80
CA GLN A 712 -0.60 -15.21 -36.67
C GLN A 712 0.84 -14.85 -36.32
N PRO A 713 1.21 -13.57 -36.19
CA PRO A 713 2.45 -13.28 -35.49
C PRO A 713 2.29 -13.90 -34.10
N THR A 714 3.29 -14.69 -33.70
CA THR A 714 3.44 -15.10 -32.30
C THR A 714 3.09 -13.90 -31.45
N PRO A 715 2.13 -14.02 -30.51
CA PRO A 715 1.88 -12.93 -29.59
C PRO A 715 3.25 -12.54 -29.05
N ILE A 716 3.58 -11.25 -28.99
CA ILE A 716 4.65 -10.85 -28.09
C ILE A 716 4.13 -11.30 -26.73
N VAL A 717 4.61 -12.46 -26.33
CA VAL A 717 4.27 -13.12 -25.11
C VAL A 717 4.98 -12.28 -24.05
N ASN A 718 4.35 -11.17 -23.71
CA ASN A 718 4.52 -10.54 -22.41
C ASN A 718 3.84 -11.49 -21.43
N HIS A 719 4.51 -12.61 -21.13
CA HIS A 719 4.31 -13.35 -19.90
C HIS A 719 4.73 -12.41 -18.77
N LEU A 720 3.78 -11.54 -18.40
CA LEU A 720 3.71 -10.80 -17.15
C LEU A 720 3.41 -11.77 -16.02
#